data_AF-Q3B433-F1
#
_entry.id   AF-Q3B433-F1
#
_cell.length_a   1.000
_cell.length_b   1.000
_cell.length_c   1.000
_cell.angle_alpha   90.00
_cell.angle_beta   90.00
_cell.angle_gamma   90.00
#
_symmetry.space_group_name_H-M   'P 1'
#
loop_
_entity.id
_entity.type
_entity.pdbx_description
1 polymer ?
#
loop_
_entity_poly.entity_id
_entity_poly.type
_entity_poly.pdbx_seq_one_letter_code
_entity_poly.pdbx_strand_id
1 'polypeptide(L)'
;MKGRMHRWFPVLFILALLSGCGKDAQEIRSIEDARNARIGVMTGSTGEELALQMFPDADIKSFDDVMDAVTAMMSGKLDAIVTAYPTALQVTKKHTAFRVLEEPLRNENTCIALRKGNPALITTLNGIIDSLHQDGTLADMRRRWFKKDLSPYEERTLEVPTKGEVLKIGVTATREPMSFMDRDAEVSGFDGELARIIGRVLRRPVEFHNMKFMGLIPALQSAKIDLVITGMTATAERKRSVDFTKTYFENAQVMLVKTAAPHGDGKVRVLKDIDGKRVAVLSGSAGDLAARRRFRDSEFLVMENAADAAVALNTRKADAFIYDRSVLENIARQEPGLVILGEPVAKLEVAAALKKGNTALASELNEAIGAFTEDGTLAILRKKWIDGDGGSLQESNAGGRKGEAELRMGTCATLAPFSYHANGEITGLDIELARMIGNRLQKKITLVDMPFGALIPALQAGKIDFALSNFNVTEERKKLILFSRPYLQNDISALVLRSAAAPAAPVSEGASLSAPDLNGTRVAVLLGSTHDTYALSHYPNATLLQYKTPSDIILAVKSGKVDAGIYTTETLREIFRADPSLELKGGVLFSVPVAMGFNKQNDSLREQFNVFLQDIRQNGVYRDMVDRWITRGEDAMPSISGTRANGVLRVGVVSDKGLPFMIVKNNRLVGFDEELAERFAAYLGKEIKTSDMDFGNLIAAAATNKIDMIASTLMITPERALQISFSDPYYEIGASAFVMKTGEAEAVAGNDAPGAAYSFIQPIVDGFQNNIIKENRWKLILSGLRVTVIISVLSALFGTVLGAGVCAMRMSSAKTLKTLASVFISLLRGTPVLVLLMLIFYVVFASVSIDPVAVAVIAFGLNFAAYVAEIFRSGVESIDNGQREAGISMGFTRLRTFLLIILPQTIQRILPVYKGEFLSLVKMTSIVGYIAVEDLTKAGDIIRSRTFDAFFPLIMVAILYFSISWLLLQSMAYLERRTDPKFKRIKTAV
;
A
#
# COMPACT_ATOMS: atom_id res chain seq x y z
N MET A 1 -27.33 11.49 -67.64
CA MET A 1 -27.98 12.52 -66.78
C MET A 1 -27.96 12.05 -65.33
N LYS A 2 -27.74 12.97 -64.37
CA LYS A 2 -28.05 12.93 -62.91
C LYS A 2 -28.01 11.56 -62.19
N GLY A 3 -27.19 11.29 -61.16
CA GLY A 3 -26.27 12.14 -60.39
C GLY A 3 -26.53 12.05 -58.88
N ARG A 4 -25.49 11.70 -58.10
CA ARG A 4 -25.28 11.89 -56.64
C ARG A 4 -26.51 12.02 -55.72
N MET A 5 -26.60 11.15 -54.70
CA MET A 5 -26.69 11.59 -53.29
C MET A 5 -26.41 10.46 -52.27
N HIS A 6 -25.94 10.86 -51.08
CA HIS A 6 -25.84 10.08 -49.83
C HIS A 6 -24.85 8.90 -49.71
N ARG A 7 -23.56 9.23 -49.83
CA ARG A 7 -22.65 9.06 -48.66
C ARG A 7 -22.63 10.39 -47.88
N TRP A 8 -22.05 10.41 -46.67
CA TRP A 8 -22.01 11.54 -45.70
C TRP A 8 -23.26 11.73 -44.82
N PHE A 9 -23.37 10.89 -43.78
CA PHE A 9 -24.14 11.10 -42.53
C PHE A 9 -23.64 10.01 -41.56
N PRO A 10 -22.47 10.17 -40.89
CA PRO A 10 -22.42 10.99 -39.67
C PRO A 10 -21.04 11.64 -39.42
N VAL A 11 -20.76 12.81 -40.01
CA VAL A 11 -19.50 13.57 -39.78
C VAL A 11 -19.77 15.00 -39.29
N LEU A 12 -21.04 15.43 -39.25
CA LEU A 12 -21.43 16.84 -39.08
C LEU A 12 -22.11 17.21 -37.75
N PHE A 13 -21.98 16.36 -36.71
CA PHE A 13 -22.47 16.68 -35.36
C PHE A 13 -21.38 16.71 -34.27
N ILE A 14 -20.10 16.49 -34.63
CA ILE A 14 -18.95 16.50 -33.71
C ILE A 14 -18.09 17.78 -33.87
N LEU A 15 -18.45 18.67 -34.81
CA LEU A 15 -17.64 19.83 -35.23
C LEU A 15 -18.23 21.21 -34.84
N ALA A 16 -19.13 21.24 -33.85
CA ALA A 16 -19.83 22.46 -33.41
C ALA A 16 -19.59 22.85 -31.93
N LEU A 17 -18.51 22.37 -31.31
CA LEU A 17 -18.03 22.84 -29.99
C LEU A 17 -16.52 23.21 -29.99
N LEU A 18 -15.88 23.26 -31.16
CA LEU A 18 -14.50 23.74 -31.33
C LEU A 18 -14.47 25.24 -31.71
N SER A 19 -14.91 26.09 -30.79
CA SER A 19 -14.81 27.57 -30.90
C SER A 19 -14.62 28.22 -29.53
N GLY A 20 -13.58 27.79 -28.80
CA GLY A 20 -13.16 28.40 -27.55
C GLY A 20 -11.66 28.68 -27.58
N CYS A 21 -11.25 29.83 -28.12
CA CYS A 21 -9.85 30.28 -28.02
C CYS A 21 -9.49 30.51 -26.55
N GLY A 22 -8.75 29.57 -25.96
CA GLY A 22 -8.09 29.79 -24.69
C GLY A 22 -6.95 30.79 -24.88
N LYS A 23 -7.12 32.02 -24.40
CA LYS A 23 -5.99 32.92 -24.16
C LYS A 23 -5.12 32.30 -23.05
N ASP A 24 -3.81 32.51 -23.13
CA ASP A 24 -2.90 32.15 -22.06
C ASP A 24 -3.32 32.82 -20.73
N ALA A 25 -3.15 32.10 -19.62
CA ALA A 25 -3.60 32.57 -18.32
C ALA A 25 -2.85 33.84 -17.91
N GLN A 26 -3.59 34.88 -17.54
CA GLN A 26 -2.99 36.16 -17.17
C GLN A 26 -2.34 36.04 -15.78
N GLU A 27 -1.08 36.44 -15.68
CA GLU A 27 -0.35 36.36 -14.41
C GLU A 27 -0.75 37.52 -13.49
N ILE A 28 -1.41 37.21 -12.37
CA ILE A 28 -1.91 38.22 -11.41
C ILE A 28 -0.95 38.33 -10.22
N ARG A 29 -0.28 39.48 -10.13
CA ARG A 29 0.71 39.77 -9.07
C ARG A 29 0.16 40.72 -8.01
N SER A 30 -0.56 41.78 -8.40
CA SER A 30 -1.34 42.68 -7.52
C SER A 30 -2.84 42.70 -7.86
N ILE A 31 -3.61 43.55 -7.17
CA ILE A 31 -5.03 43.79 -7.41
C ILE A 31 -5.26 44.43 -8.80
N GLU A 32 -4.39 45.33 -9.25
CA GLU A 32 -4.50 46.00 -10.54
C GLU A 32 -4.40 45.05 -11.74
N ASP A 33 -3.64 43.96 -11.62
CA ASP A 33 -3.48 42.97 -12.69
C ASP A 33 -4.78 42.22 -13.00
N ALA A 34 -5.71 42.16 -12.04
CA ALA A 34 -6.97 41.43 -12.17
C ALA A 34 -8.05 42.15 -12.99
N ARG A 35 -7.83 43.41 -13.44
CA ARG A 35 -8.84 44.25 -14.11
C ARG A 35 -9.53 43.61 -15.33
N ASN A 36 -8.81 42.79 -16.09
CA ASN A 36 -9.31 42.10 -17.31
C ASN A 36 -9.28 40.56 -17.17
N ALA A 37 -9.08 40.05 -15.95
CA ALA A 37 -8.86 38.63 -15.70
C ALA A 37 -10.15 37.79 -15.79
N ARG A 38 -10.01 36.47 -15.91
CA ARG A 38 -11.11 35.51 -15.73
C ARG A 38 -11.22 35.17 -14.25
N ILE A 39 -12.21 35.72 -13.55
CA ILE A 39 -12.29 35.64 -12.09
C ILE A 39 -13.40 34.67 -11.67
N GLY A 40 -13.05 33.62 -10.94
CA GLY A 40 -14.02 32.74 -10.29
C GLY A 40 -14.55 33.34 -9.00
N VAL A 41 -15.87 33.36 -8.84
CA VAL A 41 -16.55 33.84 -7.62
C VAL A 41 -17.66 32.86 -7.23
N MET A 42 -18.01 32.80 -5.93
CA MET A 42 -19.14 31.99 -5.50
C MET A 42 -20.45 32.74 -5.71
N THR A 43 -21.44 32.13 -6.36
CA THR A 43 -22.73 32.74 -6.71
C THR A 43 -23.44 33.31 -5.47
N GLY A 44 -23.79 34.59 -5.51
CA GLY A 44 -24.46 35.33 -4.45
C GLY A 44 -23.57 35.78 -3.29
N SER A 45 -22.25 35.56 -3.35
CA SER A 45 -21.30 35.89 -2.27
C SER A 45 -20.90 37.39 -2.21
N THR A 46 -20.30 37.84 -1.11
CA THR A 46 -19.69 39.19 -1.08
C THR A 46 -18.44 39.30 -1.96
N GLY A 47 -17.76 38.17 -2.24
CA GLY A 47 -16.67 38.12 -3.20
C GLY A 47 -17.13 38.37 -4.64
N GLU A 48 -18.32 37.89 -5.03
CA GLU A 48 -18.96 38.20 -6.31
C GLU A 48 -19.33 39.68 -6.40
N GLU A 49 -20.03 40.22 -5.40
CA GLU A 49 -20.40 41.64 -5.36
C GLU A 49 -19.17 42.56 -5.43
N LEU A 50 -18.12 42.23 -4.66
CA LEU A 50 -16.87 42.97 -4.62
C LEU A 50 -16.09 42.87 -5.93
N ALA A 51 -16.02 41.69 -6.55
CA ALA A 51 -15.38 41.52 -7.85
C ALA A 51 -16.09 42.32 -8.95
N LEU A 52 -17.43 42.31 -8.99
CA LEU A 52 -18.23 43.10 -9.93
C LEU A 52 -18.05 44.62 -9.74
N GLN A 53 -17.79 45.07 -8.51
CA GLN A 53 -17.53 46.49 -8.20
C GLN A 53 -16.07 46.91 -8.48
N MET A 54 -15.09 46.05 -8.17
CA MET A 54 -13.66 46.37 -8.28
C MET A 54 -13.09 46.09 -9.69
N PHE A 55 -13.64 45.12 -10.41
CA PHE A 55 -13.15 44.65 -11.71
C PHE A 55 -14.30 44.61 -12.75
N PRO A 56 -14.91 45.76 -13.10
CA PRO A 56 -16.06 45.81 -14.01
C PRO A 56 -15.75 45.32 -15.43
N ASP A 57 -14.47 45.29 -15.82
CA ASP A 57 -14.00 44.86 -17.15
C ASP A 57 -13.52 43.38 -17.18
N ALA A 58 -13.63 42.65 -16.06
CA ALA A 58 -13.18 41.25 -15.91
C ALA A 58 -14.25 40.23 -16.36
N ASP A 59 -13.80 39.06 -16.86
CA ASP A 59 -14.66 37.91 -17.19
C ASP A 59 -15.00 37.12 -15.91
N ILE A 60 -15.95 37.67 -15.14
CA ILE A 60 -16.39 37.11 -13.87
C ILE A 60 -17.32 35.91 -14.12
N LYS A 61 -16.95 34.76 -13.55
CA LYS A 61 -17.71 33.51 -13.62
C LYS A 61 -18.14 33.07 -12.23
N SER A 62 -19.45 33.03 -12.04
CA SER A 62 -20.08 32.56 -10.81
C SER A 62 -20.16 31.04 -10.79
N PHE A 63 -19.79 30.44 -9.65
CA PHE A 63 -19.86 29.02 -9.38
C PHE A 63 -20.68 28.77 -8.12
N ASP A 64 -21.49 27.71 -8.10
CA ASP A 64 -22.30 27.37 -6.93
C ASP A 64 -21.45 26.77 -5.78
N ASP A 65 -20.24 26.30 -6.07
CA ASP A 65 -19.22 25.82 -5.14
C ASP A 65 -17.86 26.49 -5.41
N VAL A 66 -17.11 26.83 -4.36
CA VAL A 66 -15.75 27.37 -4.45
C VAL A 66 -14.74 26.32 -4.96
N MET A 67 -14.95 25.03 -4.70
CA MET A 67 -14.07 23.95 -5.16
C MET A 67 -14.24 23.67 -6.66
N ASP A 68 -15.40 23.98 -7.24
CA ASP A 68 -15.58 23.99 -8.70
C ASP A 68 -14.78 25.12 -9.35
N ALA A 69 -14.73 26.30 -8.72
CA ALA A 69 -13.84 27.38 -9.14
C ALA A 69 -12.36 26.96 -9.02
N VAL A 70 -11.95 26.30 -7.93
CA VAL A 70 -10.58 25.75 -7.80
C VAL A 70 -10.26 24.77 -8.92
N THR A 71 -11.18 23.86 -9.24
CA THR A 71 -11.02 22.88 -10.33
C THR A 71 -10.98 23.57 -11.71
N ALA A 72 -11.80 24.60 -11.93
CA ALA A 72 -11.76 25.42 -13.14
C ALA A 72 -10.43 26.18 -13.28
N MET A 73 -9.87 26.68 -12.18
CA MET A 73 -8.56 27.34 -12.15
C MET A 73 -7.41 26.36 -12.38
N MET A 74 -7.42 25.18 -11.75
CA MET A 74 -6.45 24.10 -12.02
C MET A 74 -6.47 23.64 -13.48
N SER A 75 -7.62 23.74 -14.15
CA SER A 75 -7.77 23.44 -15.59
C SER A 75 -7.54 24.65 -16.51
N GLY A 76 -6.99 25.77 -16.01
CA GLY A 76 -6.60 26.94 -16.80
C GLY A 76 -7.77 27.79 -17.33
N LYS A 77 -8.99 27.59 -16.81
CA LYS A 77 -10.21 28.30 -17.24
C LYS A 77 -10.43 29.63 -16.50
N LEU A 78 -9.70 29.86 -15.41
CA LEU A 78 -9.73 31.05 -14.56
C LEU A 78 -8.29 31.50 -14.24
N ASP A 79 -8.12 32.80 -13.99
CA ASP A 79 -6.84 33.44 -13.65
C ASP A 79 -6.78 33.83 -12.15
N ALA A 80 -7.94 34.16 -11.55
CA ALA A 80 -8.09 34.44 -10.12
C ALA A 80 -9.35 33.74 -9.55
N ILE A 81 -9.37 33.49 -8.22
CA ILE A 81 -10.61 33.16 -7.48
C ILE A 81 -10.74 34.12 -6.30
N VAL A 82 -11.88 34.80 -6.16
CA VAL A 82 -12.15 35.68 -5.01
C VAL A 82 -12.98 34.92 -3.97
N THR A 83 -12.43 34.76 -2.77
CA THR A 83 -13.09 34.03 -1.67
C THR A 83 -12.61 34.52 -0.29
N ALA A 84 -13.14 33.96 0.80
CA ALA A 84 -12.71 34.31 2.14
C ALA A 84 -11.25 33.86 2.40
N TYR A 85 -10.44 34.72 3.04
CA TYR A 85 -9.02 34.47 3.33
C TYR A 85 -8.73 33.08 3.94
N PRO A 86 -9.50 32.56 4.92
CA PRO A 86 -9.23 31.25 5.52
C PRO A 86 -9.53 30.10 4.56
N THR A 87 -10.52 30.25 3.69
CA THR A 87 -10.82 29.29 2.61
C THR A 87 -9.70 29.29 1.60
N ALA A 88 -9.25 30.49 1.15
CA ALA A 88 -8.10 30.62 0.27
C ALA A 88 -6.84 29.98 0.88
N LEU A 89 -6.59 30.20 2.18
CA LEU A 89 -5.48 29.58 2.91
C LEU A 89 -5.60 28.05 3.03
N GLN A 90 -6.80 27.50 3.23
CA GLN A 90 -7.01 26.05 3.22
C GLN A 90 -6.76 25.45 1.82
N VAL A 91 -7.15 26.16 0.76
CA VAL A 91 -6.83 25.75 -0.62
C VAL A 91 -5.32 25.79 -0.86
N THR A 92 -4.59 26.86 -0.50
CA THR A 92 -3.12 26.90 -0.69
C THR A 92 -2.37 25.83 0.11
N LYS A 93 -2.87 25.42 1.28
CA LYS A 93 -2.29 24.31 2.08
C LYS A 93 -2.43 22.95 1.41
N LYS A 94 -3.55 22.69 0.73
CA LYS A 94 -3.81 21.42 0.02
C LYS A 94 -3.26 21.43 -1.41
N HIS A 95 -3.05 22.63 -1.98
CA HIS A 95 -2.67 22.85 -3.37
C HIS A 95 -1.58 23.93 -3.44
N THR A 96 -0.32 23.52 -3.31
CA THR A 96 0.87 24.39 -3.22
C THR A 96 1.12 25.27 -4.45
N ALA A 97 0.48 24.95 -5.58
CA ALA A 97 0.48 25.75 -6.81
C ALA A 97 -0.22 27.12 -6.65
N PHE A 98 -1.04 27.30 -5.63
CA PHE A 98 -1.71 28.57 -5.35
C PHE A 98 -0.98 29.39 -4.28
N ARG A 99 -1.19 30.70 -4.34
CA ARG A 99 -0.90 31.65 -3.26
C ARG A 99 -2.14 32.54 -3.04
N VAL A 100 -2.25 33.10 -1.85
CA VAL A 100 -3.21 34.19 -1.59
C VAL A 100 -2.50 35.50 -1.95
N LEU A 101 -3.18 36.47 -2.57
CA LEU A 101 -2.65 37.83 -2.68
C LEU A 101 -2.45 38.42 -1.28
N GLU A 102 -1.32 39.10 -1.08
CA GLU A 102 -0.90 39.58 0.25
C GLU A 102 -1.76 40.75 0.75
N GLU A 103 -2.30 41.55 -0.17
CA GLU A 103 -3.26 42.60 0.13
C GLU A 103 -4.70 42.02 0.12
N PRO A 104 -5.46 42.14 1.23
CA PRO A 104 -6.86 41.75 1.25
C PRO A 104 -7.70 42.73 0.43
N LEU A 105 -8.68 42.21 -0.31
CA LEU A 105 -9.58 43.01 -1.15
C LEU A 105 -10.56 43.84 -0.31
N ARG A 106 -11.03 43.29 0.82
CA ARG A 106 -11.89 43.98 1.80
C ARG A 106 -11.89 43.23 3.14
N ASN A 107 -11.83 43.96 4.25
CA ASN A 107 -12.04 43.40 5.59
C ASN A 107 -13.54 43.38 5.89
N GLU A 108 -14.06 42.26 6.39
CA GLU A 108 -15.49 42.06 6.60
C GLU A 108 -15.84 41.47 7.98
N ASN A 109 -17.10 41.66 8.35
CA ASN A 109 -17.69 41.13 9.57
C ASN A 109 -18.62 39.97 9.22
N THR A 110 -18.31 38.78 9.74
CA THR A 110 -19.12 37.57 9.57
C THR A 110 -20.16 37.51 10.69
N CYS A 111 -21.44 37.50 10.29
CA CYS A 111 -22.59 37.56 11.18
C CYS A 111 -23.58 36.41 10.91
N ILE A 112 -24.51 36.18 11.83
CA ILE A 112 -25.66 35.29 11.63
C ILE A 112 -26.71 36.06 10.84
N ALA A 113 -27.23 35.47 9.77
CA ALA A 113 -28.29 36.04 8.95
C ALA A 113 -29.68 35.58 9.41
N LEU A 114 -30.65 36.49 9.50
CA LEU A 114 -32.01 36.22 9.98
C LEU A 114 -33.10 36.89 9.12
N ARG A 115 -34.29 36.29 9.10
CA ARG A 115 -35.46 36.90 8.45
C ARG A 115 -35.89 38.18 9.17
N LYS A 116 -36.28 39.21 8.40
CA LYS A 116 -36.98 40.39 8.94
C LYS A 116 -38.32 39.99 9.58
N GLY A 117 -38.60 40.55 10.76
CA GLY A 117 -39.82 40.25 11.53
C GLY A 117 -39.65 39.38 12.77
N ASN A 118 -38.42 38.96 13.13
CA ASN A 118 -38.15 38.24 14.39
C ASN A 118 -37.12 38.99 15.28
N PRO A 119 -37.51 40.15 15.86
CA PRO A 119 -36.61 40.97 16.68
C PRO A 119 -36.21 40.31 18.01
N ALA A 120 -37.03 39.37 18.53
CA ALA A 120 -36.72 38.64 19.74
C ALA A 120 -35.53 37.68 19.54
N LEU A 121 -35.57 36.84 18.49
CA LEU A 121 -34.51 35.86 18.23
C LEU A 121 -33.15 36.53 18.00
N ILE A 122 -33.10 37.60 17.20
CA ILE A 122 -31.84 38.31 16.93
C ILE A 122 -31.27 39.00 18.19
N THR A 123 -32.12 39.49 19.09
CA THR A 123 -31.69 40.05 20.38
C THR A 123 -31.07 38.96 21.25
N THR A 124 -31.68 37.77 21.31
CA THR A 124 -31.13 36.63 22.06
C THR A 124 -29.82 36.11 21.47
N LEU A 125 -29.72 36.00 20.14
CA LEU A 125 -28.48 35.60 19.45
C LEU A 125 -27.34 36.59 19.71
N ASN A 126 -27.62 37.90 19.70
CA ASN A 126 -26.62 38.91 20.04
C ASN A 126 -26.08 38.73 21.47
N GLY A 127 -26.95 38.48 22.45
CA GLY A 127 -26.51 38.21 23.83
C GLY A 127 -25.68 36.92 23.99
N ILE A 128 -25.98 35.89 23.19
CA ILE A 128 -25.16 34.66 23.14
C ILE A 128 -23.77 34.94 22.56
N ILE A 129 -23.69 35.71 21.46
CA ILE A 129 -22.43 36.10 20.83
C ILE A 129 -21.60 36.99 21.77
N ASP A 130 -22.23 37.90 22.52
CA ASP A 130 -21.55 38.74 23.52
C ASP A 130 -20.92 37.89 24.64
N SER A 131 -21.68 36.93 25.20
CA SER A 131 -21.15 35.98 26.21
C SER A 131 -19.93 35.23 25.68
N LEU A 132 -20.03 34.71 24.46
CA LEU A 132 -18.98 33.92 23.80
C LEU A 132 -17.72 34.72 23.42
N HIS A 133 -17.82 36.05 23.34
CA HIS A 133 -16.65 36.94 23.28
C HIS A 133 -16.03 37.14 24.66
N GLN A 134 -16.85 37.34 25.70
CA GLN A 134 -16.39 37.63 27.06
C GLN A 134 -15.74 36.42 27.76
N ASP A 135 -16.27 35.21 27.54
CA ASP A 135 -15.72 33.96 28.09
C ASP A 135 -14.52 33.40 27.30
N GLY A 136 -14.15 34.05 26.18
CA GLY A 136 -13.03 33.68 25.32
C GLY A 136 -13.30 32.51 24.37
N THR A 137 -14.51 31.93 24.35
CA THR A 137 -14.84 30.75 23.54
C THR A 137 -14.67 31.02 22.04
N LEU A 138 -15.07 32.19 21.51
CA LEU A 138 -14.86 32.51 20.09
C LEU A 138 -13.39 32.71 19.74
N ALA A 139 -12.57 33.20 20.67
CA ALA A 139 -11.11 33.29 20.48
C ALA A 139 -10.46 31.89 20.49
N ASP A 140 -10.98 30.97 21.30
CA ASP A 140 -10.59 29.56 21.31
C ASP A 140 -10.98 28.82 20.04
N MET A 141 -12.24 28.93 19.61
CA MET A 141 -12.74 28.41 18.33
C MET A 141 -11.88 28.95 17.17
N ARG A 142 -11.62 30.25 17.13
CA ARG A 142 -10.76 30.86 16.10
C ARG A 142 -9.34 30.26 16.13
N ARG A 143 -8.75 30.07 17.31
CA ARG A 143 -7.41 29.47 17.45
C ARG A 143 -7.37 28.00 17.00
N ARG A 144 -8.43 27.23 17.26
CA ARG A 144 -8.54 25.82 16.86
C ARG A 144 -8.76 25.65 15.35
N TRP A 145 -9.71 26.37 14.77
CA TRP A 145 -10.11 26.18 13.36
C TRP A 145 -9.19 26.87 12.34
N PHE A 146 -8.41 27.89 12.75
CA PHE A 146 -7.56 28.68 11.85
C PHE A 146 -6.04 28.57 12.17
N LYS A 147 -5.53 27.35 12.38
CA LYS A 147 -4.08 27.05 12.50
C LYS A 147 -3.27 27.53 11.28
N LYS A 148 -1.98 27.83 11.45
CA LYS A 148 -1.06 28.24 10.35
C LYS A 148 -0.18 27.13 9.75
N ASP A 149 0.02 26.00 10.43
CA ASP A 149 0.88 24.89 9.97
C ASP A 149 0.12 23.56 9.76
N LEU A 150 0.87 22.49 9.49
CA LEU A 150 0.41 21.11 9.25
C LEU A 150 0.63 20.19 10.46
N SER A 151 0.68 20.73 11.69
CA SER A 151 0.73 19.91 12.90
C SER A 151 -0.48 18.96 12.99
N PRO A 152 -0.30 17.65 13.30
CA PRO A 152 -1.40 16.74 13.56
C PRO A 152 -2.36 17.27 14.63
N TYR A 153 -3.60 16.78 14.63
CA TYR A 153 -4.56 17.09 15.69
C TYR A 153 -4.14 16.38 16.98
N GLU A 154 -3.96 17.15 18.06
CA GLU A 154 -3.65 16.61 19.38
C GLU A 154 -4.88 15.87 19.94
N GLU A 155 -4.75 14.59 20.24
CA GLU A 155 -5.63 13.95 21.23
C GLU A 155 -5.29 14.50 22.61
N ARG A 156 -6.30 14.66 23.48
CA ARG A 156 -6.06 15.11 24.86
C ARG A 156 -5.18 14.10 25.57
N THR A 157 -3.96 14.50 25.90
CA THR A 157 -3.33 14.03 27.14
C THR A 157 -4.20 14.51 28.29
N LEU A 158 -5.12 13.67 28.76
CA LEU A 158 -5.78 13.91 30.04
C LEU A 158 -4.69 13.88 31.10
N GLU A 159 -4.47 14.99 31.81
CA GLU A 159 -3.68 14.95 33.04
C GLU A 159 -4.36 14.00 34.02
N VAL A 160 -3.85 12.77 34.08
CA VAL A 160 -4.18 11.77 35.09
C VAL A 160 -3.21 11.98 36.26
N PRO A 161 -3.68 11.96 37.52
CA PRO A 161 -2.82 12.13 38.68
C PRO A 161 -1.65 11.14 38.69
N THR A 162 -0.44 11.64 38.90
CA THR A 162 0.78 10.81 39.03
C THR A 162 1.12 10.45 40.49
N LYS A 163 0.27 10.89 41.44
CA LYS A 163 0.41 10.65 42.88
C LYS A 163 -0.95 10.25 43.47
N GLY A 164 -0.98 9.20 44.29
CA GLY A 164 -2.18 8.65 44.89
C GLY A 164 -2.16 7.11 44.90
N GLU A 165 -3.22 6.49 45.40
CA GLU A 165 -3.41 5.04 45.31
C GLU A 165 -3.72 4.65 43.86
N VAL A 166 -2.84 3.88 43.22
CA VAL A 166 -3.02 3.42 41.83
C VAL A 166 -4.30 2.61 41.69
N LEU A 167 -5.05 2.83 40.61
CA LEU A 167 -6.22 2.05 40.22
C LEU A 167 -5.81 1.09 39.09
N LYS A 168 -5.76 -0.21 39.39
CA LYS A 168 -5.34 -1.26 38.45
C LYS A 168 -6.51 -1.75 37.61
N ILE A 169 -6.49 -1.45 36.32
CA ILE A 169 -7.61 -1.71 35.41
C ILE A 169 -7.27 -2.87 34.47
N GLY A 170 -8.00 -3.99 34.61
CA GLY A 170 -7.91 -5.13 33.70
C GLY A 170 -8.68 -4.88 32.41
N VAL A 171 -8.02 -5.08 31.28
CA VAL A 171 -8.59 -4.87 29.94
C VAL A 171 -8.26 -6.04 29.00
N THR A 172 -9.00 -6.16 27.91
CA THR A 172 -8.63 -7.02 26.77
C THR A 172 -8.57 -6.14 25.52
N ALA A 173 -7.38 -5.61 25.24
CA ALA A 173 -7.13 -4.59 24.23
C ALA A 173 -7.03 -5.16 22.80
N THR A 174 -8.05 -5.92 22.39
CA THR A 174 -8.18 -6.55 21.05
C THR A 174 -9.60 -6.44 20.49
N ARG A 175 -10.37 -5.45 20.93
CA ARG A 175 -11.81 -5.28 20.68
C ARG A 175 -12.08 -3.87 20.16
N GLU A 176 -11.49 -3.51 19.04
CA GLU A 176 -11.74 -2.21 18.38
C GLU A 176 -13.22 -2.07 18.00
N PRO A 177 -13.89 -0.92 18.27
CA PRO A 177 -13.36 0.32 18.86
C PRO A 177 -13.60 0.46 20.39
N MET A 178 -14.00 -0.61 21.08
CA MET A 178 -14.24 -0.61 22.54
C MET A 178 -12.93 -0.51 23.34
N SER A 179 -12.02 -1.47 23.17
CA SER A 179 -10.70 -1.48 23.84
C SER A 179 -9.66 -2.14 22.94
N PHE A 180 -8.66 -1.40 22.49
CA PHE A 180 -7.60 -1.88 21.59
C PHE A 180 -6.26 -1.23 21.91
N MET A 181 -5.15 -1.79 21.43
CA MET A 181 -3.83 -1.14 21.51
C MET A 181 -3.70 -0.16 20.33
N ASP A 182 -3.39 1.11 20.60
CA ASP A 182 -3.15 2.10 19.55
C ASP A 182 -1.73 2.02 18.97
N ARG A 183 -1.37 3.00 18.13
CA ARG A 183 -0.09 3.07 17.42
C ARG A 183 1.11 3.29 18.35
N ASP A 184 0.89 3.81 19.55
CA ASP A 184 1.92 4.07 20.55
C ASP A 184 2.01 2.92 21.58
N ALA A 185 1.30 1.81 21.32
CA ALA A 185 1.14 0.67 22.22
C ALA A 185 0.49 1.03 23.57
N GLU A 186 -0.38 2.03 23.57
CA GLU A 186 -1.22 2.40 24.72
C GLU A 186 -2.63 1.79 24.61
N VAL A 187 -3.31 1.61 25.75
CA VAL A 187 -4.69 1.11 25.75
C VAL A 187 -5.65 2.23 25.35
N SER A 188 -6.31 2.05 24.21
CA SER A 188 -7.16 3.04 23.55
C SER A 188 -8.57 2.51 23.27
N GLY A 189 -9.41 3.36 22.68
CA GLY A 189 -10.84 3.10 22.48
C GLY A 189 -11.73 3.57 23.64
N PHE A 190 -13.04 3.35 23.48
CA PHE A 190 -14.09 3.79 24.42
C PHE A 190 -13.76 3.47 25.89
N ASP A 191 -13.41 2.22 26.18
CA ASP A 191 -13.13 1.72 27.53
C ASP A 191 -11.79 2.27 28.07
N GLY A 192 -10.80 2.47 27.20
CA GLY A 192 -9.48 3.02 27.56
C GLY A 192 -9.54 4.52 27.91
N GLU A 193 -10.34 5.30 27.19
CA GLU A 193 -10.57 6.71 27.51
C GLU A 193 -11.48 6.87 28.73
N LEU A 194 -12.56 6.06 28.84
CA LEU A 194 -13.41 6.01 30.05
C LEU A 194 -12.60 5.70 31.31
N ALA A 195 -11.68 4.74 31.23
CA ALA A 195 -10.77 4.38 32.32
C ALA A 195 -9.89 5.56 32.77
N ARG A 196 -9.30 6.33 31.84
CA ARG A 196 -8.49 7.52 32.16
C ARG A 196 -9.36 8.65 32.75
N ILE A 197 -10.59 8.83 32.27
CA ILE A 197 -11.56 9.80 32.82
C ILE A 197 -11.95 9.43 34.27
N ILE A 198 -12.24 8.15 34.54
CA ILE A 198 -12.50 7.64 35.89
C ILE A 198 -11.31 7.92 36.83
N GLY A 199 -10.08 7.59 36.42
CA GLY A 199 -8.88 7.88 37.21
C GLY A 199 -8.72 9.37 37.54
N ARG A 200 -8.96 10.25 36.57
CA ARG A 200 -8.93 11.71 36.76
C ARG A 200 -9.97 12.19 37.79
N VAL A 201 -11.21 11.71 37.71
CA VAL A 201 -12.29 12.11 38.63
C VAL A 201 -12.06 11.57 40.05
N LEU A 202 -11.66 10.31 40.18
CA LEU A 202 -11.33 9.68 41.47
C LEU A 202 -9.99 10.16 42.05
N ARG A 203 -9.25 11.00 41.32
CA ARG A 203 -7.91 11.47 41.67
C ARG A 203 -6.88 10.34 41.88
N ARG A 204 -7.01 9.24 41.14
CA ARG A 204 -6.14 8.06 41.20
C ARG A 204 -5.32 7.89 39.91
N PRO A 205 -4.01 7.57 40.00
CA PRO A 205 -3.25 7.10 38.84
C PRO A 205 -3.89 5.83 38.26
N VAL A 206 -3.83 5.64 36.93
CA VAL A 206 -4.36 4.45 36.25
C VAL A 206 -3.21 3.57 35.76
N GLU A 207 -3.26 2.28 36.07
CA GLU A 207 -2.35 1.25 35.54
C GLU A 207 -3.17 0.22 34.76
N PHE A 208 -2.88 0.05 33.46
CA PHE A 208 -3.58 -0.92 32.62
C PHE A 208 -2.91 -2.30 32.65
N HIS A 209 -3.70 -3.34 32.87
CA HIS A 209 -3.27 -4.73 32.76
C HIS A 209 -4.02 -5.42 31.61
N ASN A 210 -3.45 -5.39 30.42
CA ASN A 210 -3.98 -6.11 29.26
C ASN A 210 -3.82 -7.63 29.46
N MET A 211 -4.92 -8.38 29.37
CA MET A 211 -4.92 -9.84 29.53
C MET A 211 -6.07 -10.51 28.77
N LYS A 212 -5.97 -11.84 28.59
CA LYS A 212 -7.07 -12.64 28.00
C LYS A 212 -8.36 -12.48 28.81
N PHE A 213 -9.48 -12.28 28.12
CA PHE A 213 -10.78 -11.96 28.72
C PHE A 213 -11.23 -12.92 29.85
N MET A 214 -10.95 -14.23 29.70
CA MET A 214 -11.24 -15.24 30.74
C MET A 214 -10.44 -15.09 32.04
N GLY A 215 -9.30 -14.37 32.01
CA GLY A 215 -8.47 -14.11 33.19
C GLY A 215 -8.97 -12.94 34.07
N LEU A 216 -9.87 -12.10 33.56
CA LEU A 216 -10.28 -10.85 34.21
C LEU A 216 -10.99 -11.07 35.56
N ILE A 217 -11.96 -11.99 35.62
CA ILE A 217 -12.68 -12.29 36.87
C ILE A 217 -11.77 -12.95 37.92
N PRO A 218 -10.95 -13.97 37.59
CA PRO A 218 -9.91 -14.48 38.49
C PRO A 218 -8.92 -13.41 38.98
N ALA A 219 -8.54 -12.46 38.11
CA ALA A 219 -7.64 -11.36 38.47
C ALA A 219 -8.29 -10.37 39.47
N LEU A 220 -9.59 -10.06 39.33
CA LEU A 220 -10.36 -9.30 40.34
C LEU A 220 -10.44 -10.05 41.68
N GLN A 221 -10.74 -11.35 41.66
CA GLN A 221 -10.89 -12.14 42.87
C GLN A 221 -9.58 -12.24 43.67
N SER A 222 -8.47 -12.46 42.96
CA SER A 222 -7.10 -12.47 43.52
C SER A 222 -6.55 -11.07 43.86
N ALA A 223 -7.30 -9.99 43.61
CA ALA A 223 -6.85 -8.59 43.79
C ALA A 223 -5.55 -8.26 43.03
N LYS A 224 -5.32 -8.91 41.89
CA LYS A 224 -4.27 -8.53 40.93
C LYS A 224 -4.65 -7.25 40.19
N ILE A 225 -5.95 -7.01 40.01
CA ILE A 225 -6.56 -5.81 39.47
C ILE A 225 -7.74 -5.40 40.36
N ASP A 226 -8.07 -4.11 40.35
CA ASP A 226 -9.12 -3.52 41.18
C ASP A 226 -10.45 -3.39 40.42
N LEU A 227 -10.36 -3.17 39.12
CA LEU A 227 -11.48 -2.83 38.24
C LEU A 227 -11.31 -3.48 36.85
N VAL A 228 -12.41 -3.80 36.17
CA VAL A 228 -12.43 -4.27 34.78
C VAL A 228 -13.32 -3.38 33.94
N ILE A 229 -12.74 -2.75 32.91
CA ILE A 229 -13.42 -1.90 31.92
C ILE A 229 -12.96 -2.38 30.53
N THR A 230 -13.72 -3.28 29.92
CA THR A 230 -13.45 -3.84 28.57
C THR A 230 -14.70 -4.53 28.05
N GLY A 231 -15.75 -3.74 27.75
CA GLY A 231 -17.02 -4.25 27.21
C GLY A 231 -17.60 -5.46 27.94
N MET A 232 -17.57 -5.51 29.28
CA MET A 232 -18.00 -6.69 30.05
C MET A 232 -19.52 -6.67 30.34
N THR A 233 -20.23 -7.67 29.83
CA THR A 233 -21.66 -7.85 30.10
C THR A 233 -21.94 -8.29 31.53
N ALA A 234 -22.89 -7.62 32.19
CA ALA A 234 -23.31 -7.88 33.56
C ALA A 234 -24.32 -9.05 33.70
N THR A 235 -23.87 -10.29 33.48
CA THR A 235 -24.75 -11.48 33.53
C THR A 235 -25.10 -11.91 34.97
N ALA A 236 -26.26 -12.54 35.15
CA ALA A 236 -26.69 -13.10 36.45
C ALA A 236 -25.72 -14.16 37.03
N GLU A 237 -24.94 -14.81 36.17
CA GLU A 237 -23.89 -15.74 36.55
C GLU A 237 -22.65 -15.00 37.07
N ARG A 238 -22.18 -13.97 36.35
CA ARG A 238 -21.02 -13.14 36.79
C ARG A 238 -21.31 -12.38 38.08
N LYS A 239 -22.54 -11.90 38.28
CA LYS A 239 -23.03 -11.26 39.54
C LYS A 239 -22.93 -12.19 40.78
N ARG A 240 -22.73 -13.50 40.60
CA ARG A 240 -22.41 -14.42 41.72
C ARG A 240 -20.96 -14.26 42.21
N SER A 241 -20.04 -13.93 41.31
CA SER A 241 -18.58 -13.95 41.54
C SER A 241 -17.93 -12.57 41.69
N VAL A 242 -18.52 -11.54 41.09
CA VAL A 242 -18.08 -10.13 41.10
C VAL A 242 -19.28 -9.21 41.24
N ASP A 243 -19.05 -7.98 41.71
CA ASP A 243 -20.05 -6.92 41.68
C ASP A 243 -19.88 -6.07 40.41
N PHE A 244 -20.94 -5.38 40.00
CA PHE A 244 -20.97 -4.52 38.81
C PHE A 244 -21.44 -3.12 39.16
N THR A 245 -20.94 -2.14 38.41
CA THR A 245 -21.46 -0.77 38.42
C THR A 245 -22.84 -0.69 37.75
N LYS A 246 -23.43 0.52 37.75
CA LYS A 246 -24.42 0.94 36.75
C LYS A 246 -23.88 0.67 35.34
N THR A 247 -24.79 0.39 34.41
CA THR A 247 -24.51 0.23 32.99
C THR A 247 -23.88 1.50 32.44
N TYR A 248 -22.69 1.40 31.84
CA TYR A 248 -22.02 2.53 31.18
C TYR A 248 -22.16 2.47 29.65
N PHE A 249 -22.61 1.33 29.11
CA PHE A 249 -22.81 1.14 27.68
C PHE A 249 -23.91 0.10 27.41
N GLU A 250 -24.83 0.39 26.48
CA GLU A 250 -25.79 -0.60 25.97
C GLU A 250 -25.28 -1.18 24.65
N ASN A 251 -25.18 -2.52 24.59
CA ASN A 251 -24.76 -3.22 23.38
C ASN A 251 -25.80 -4.28 22.97
N ALA A 252 -25.75 -4.71 21.72
CA ALA A 252 -26.56 -5.82 21.23
C ALA A 252 -25.66 -6.90 20.65
N GLN A 253 -26.01 -8.17 20.85
CA GLN A 253 -25.48 -9.24 19.99
C GLN A 253 -26.24 -9.19 18.68
N VAL A 254 -25.53 -9.06 17.57
CA VAL A 254 -26.08 -9.06 16.22
C VAL A 254 -25.35 -10.07 15.36
N MET A 255 -25.90 -10.33 14.18
CA MET A 255 -25.37 -11.33 13.26
C MET A 255 -24.82 -10.64 12.00
N LEU A 256 -23.53 -10.84 11.72
CA LEU A 256 -22.89 -10.44 10.48
C LEU A 256 -22.97 -11.60 9.47
N VAL A 257 -23.33 -11.31 8.22
CA VAL A 257 -23.44 -12.27 7.11
C VAL A 257 -22.86 -11.67 5.82
N LYS A 258 -22.59 -12.51 4.80
CA LYS A 258 -22.05 -12.05 3.51
C LYS A 258 -23.15 -11.56 2.56
N THR A 259 -22.96 -10.38 1.95
CA THR A 259 -23.93 -9.75 1.04
C THR A 259 -24.21 -10.63 -0.19
N ALA A 260 -25.47 -10.72 -0.60
CA ALA A 260 -25.91 -11.64 -1.64
C ALA A 260 -25.64 -11.12 -3.06
N ALA A 261 -24.81 -11.82 -3.83
CA ALA A 261 -24.85 -11.73 -5.29
C ALA A 261 -26.25 -12.18 -5.82
N PRO A 262 -26.76 -11.64 -6.94
CA PRO A 262 -28.19 -11.70 -7.28
C PRO A 262 -28.80 -13.09 -7.52
N HIS A 263 -27.98 -14.09 -7.85
CA HIS A 263 -28.43 -15.46 -8.11
C HIS A 263 -27.58 -16.46 -7.29
N GLY A 264 -28.20 -17.54 -6.81
CA GLY A 264 -27.55 -18.62 -6.04
C GLY A 264 -28.17 -18.84 -4.67
N ASP A 265 -28.72 -20.04 -4.48
CA ASP A 265 -29.52 -20.49 -3.34
C ASP A 265 -28.73 -20.74 -2.06
N GLY A 266 -29.39 -20.65 -0.90
CA GLY A 266 -28.86 -21.07 0.40
C GLY A 266 -28.33 -19.99 1.36
N LYS A 267 -28.56 -18.70 1.08
CA LYS A 267 -28.03 -17.56 1.86
C LYS A 267 -28.86 -17.23 3.10
N VAL A 268 -28.20 -17.00 4.23
CA VAL A 268 -28.78 -16.45 5.47
C VAL A 268 -29.16 -14.99 5.24
N ARG A 269 -30.44 -14.64 5.40
CA ARG A 269 -31.00 -13.29 5.21
C ARG A 269 -31.77 -12.78 6.43
N VAL A 270 -32.30 -13.68 7.25
CA VAL A 270 -32.95 -13.40 8.54
C VAL A 270 -32.43 -14.38 9.60
N LEU A 271 -32.63 -14.08 10.89
CA LEU A 271 -32.18 -14.96 11.99
C LEU A 271 -32.79 -16.38 11.94
N LYS A 272 -33.91 -16.57 11.23
CA LYS A 272 -34.55 -17.88 11.04
C LYS A 272 -33.81 -18.80 10.05
N ASP A 273 -32.89 -18.27 9.24
CA ASP A 273 -32.19 -19.04 8.22
C ASP A 273 -30.93 -19.75 8.76
N ILE A 274 -30.70 -19.69 10.08
CA ILE A 274 -29.44 -20.07 10.72
C ILE A 274 -29.38 -21.49 11.29
N ASP A 275 -30.53 -22.13 11.51
CA ASP A 275 -30.57 -23.51 11.97
C ASP A 275 -29.92 -24.42 10.89
N GLY A 276 -29.04 -25.32 11.32
CA GLY A 276 -28.21 -26.13 10.40
C GLY A 276 -27.04 -25.39 9.72
N LYS A 277 -26.74 -24.13 10.09
CA LYS A 277 -25.59 -23.36 9.55
C LYS A 277 -24.38 -23.36 10.47
N ARG A 278 -23.21 -23.01 9.93
CA ARG A 278 -21.96 -22.82 10.69
C ARG A 278 -21.87 -21.38 11.19
N VAL A 279 -21.89 -21.19 12.49
CA VAL A 279 -21.93 -19.88 13.16
C VAL A 279 -20.62 -19.64 13.89
N ALA A 280 -19.86 -18.64 13.45
CA ALA A 280 -18.70 -18.17 14.19
C ALA A 280 -19.15 -17.47 15.48
N VAL A 281 -18.46 -17.78 16.59
CA VAL A 281 -18.66 -17.20 17.92
C VAL A 281 -17.32 -17.09 18.65
N LEU A 282 -17.12 -16.05 19.47
CA LEU A 282 -15.91 -15.95 20.31
C LEU A 282 -16.10 -16.67 21.64
N SER A 283 -15.16 -17.53 22.01
CA SER A 283 -15.25 -18.36 23.23
C SER A 283 -15.51 -17.54 24.50
N GLY A 284 -16.54 -17.90 25.27
CA GLY A 284 -16.85 -17.23 26.55
C GLY A 284 -17.44 -15.82 26.42
N SER A 285 -17.72 -15.37 25.19
CA SER A 285 -18.46 -14.13 24.93
C SER A 285 -19.95 -14.26 25.28
N ALA A 286 -20.62 -13.13 25.48
CA ALA A 286 -22.07 -13.13 25.64
C ALA A 286 -22.80 -13.50 24.33
N GLY A 287 -22.16 -13.32 23.17
CA GLY A 287 -22.64 -13.80 21.86
C GLY A 287 -22.68 -15.31 21.75
N ASP A 288 -21.60 -16.00 22.15
CA ASP A 288 -21.52 -17.45 22.23
C ASP A 288 -22.63 -18.04 23.11
N LEU A 289 -22.83 -17.47 24.31
CA LEU A 289 -23.90 -17.88 25.22
C LEU A 289 -25.31 -17.61 24.67
N ALA A 290 -25.53 -16.47 24.01
CA ALA A 290 -26.82 -16.13 23.40
C ALA A 290 -27.13 -17.03 22.20
N ALA A 291 -26.13 -17.28 21.35
CA ALA A 291 -26.25 -18.10 20.15
C ALA A 291 -26.59 -19.56 20.50
N ARG A 292 -25.84 -20.19 21.41
CA ARG A 292 -26.11 -21.59 21.84
C ARG A 292 -27.47 -21.78 22.52
N ARG A 293 -28.01 -20.72 23.14
CA ARG A 293 -29.35 -20.77 23.76
C ARG A 293 -30.47 -20.68 22.72
N ARG A 294 -30.24 -19.92 21.63
CA ARG A 294 -31.27 -19.57 20.63
C ARG A 294 -31.26 -20.48 19.39
N PHE A 295 -30.09 -20.96 18.97
CA PHE A 295 -29.90 -21.73 17.73
C PHE A 295 -29.27 -23.09 18.09
N ARG A 296 -30.10 -24.09 18.37
CA ARG A 296 -29.64 -25.38 18.93
C ARG A 296 -29.13 -26.36 17.87
N ASP A 297 -29.60 -26.19 16.63
CA ASP A 297 -29.32 -27.10 15.51
C ASP A 297 -28.20 -26.57 14.60
N SER A 298 -27.49 -25.52 15.02
CA SER A 298 -26.38 -24.89 14.30
C SER A 298 -25.01 -25.40 14.77
N GLU A 299 -24.03 -25.46 13.87
CA GLU A 299 -22.64 -25.81 14.19
C GLU A 299 -21.87 -24.56 14.66
N PHE A 300 -21.30 -24.57 15.87
CA PHE A 300 -20.60 -23.41 16.44
C PHE A 300 -19.10 -23.47 16.23
N LEU A 301 -18.58 -22.62 15.33
CA LEU A 301 -17.16 -22.42 15.11
C LEU A 301 -16.62 -21.43 16.14
N VAL A 302 -15.85 -21.95 17.10
CA VAL A 302 -15.25 -21.13 18.16
C VAL A 302 -13.98 -20.45 17.65
N MET A 303 -13.98 -19.12 17.65
CA MET A 303 -12.88 -18.27 17.17
C MET A 303 -12.19 -17.56 18.33
N GLU A 304 -10.90 -17.22 18.19
CA GLU A 304 -10.14 -16.51 19.23
C GLU A 304 -10.30 -14.98 19.19
N ASN A 305 -10.52 -14.40 18.00
CA ASN A 305 -10.73 -12.96 17.82
C ASN A 305 -11.76 -12.66 16.70
N ALA A 306 -12.19 -11.39 16.63
CA ALA A 306 -13.27 -10.97 15.71
C ALA A 306 -12.82 -10.82 14.25
N ALA A 307 -11.54 -10.53 14.00
CA ALA A 307 -10.99 -10.41 12.64
C ALA A 307 -10.96 -11.79 11.96
N ASP A 308 -10.48 -12.83 12.65
CA ASP A 308 -10.49 -14.21 12.14
C ASP A 308 -11.92 -14.71 11.87
N ALA A 309 -12.89 -14.31 12.69
CA ALA A 309 -14.30 -14.63 12.48
C ALA A 309 -14.88 -13.93 11.22
N ALA A 310 -14.48 -12.68 10.96
CA ALA A 310 -14.80 -11.97 9.71
C ALA A 310 -14.12 -12.62 8.48
N VAL A 311 -12.87 -13.07 8.60
CA VAL A 311 -12.18 -13.84 7.55
C VAL A 311 -12.86 -15.20 7.32
N ALA A 312 -13.32 -15.88 8.37
CA ALA A 312 -14.07 -17.14 8.26
C ALA A 312 -15.40 -16.94 7.49
N LEU A 313 -16.10 -15.83 7.74
CA LEU A 313 -17.25 -15.38 6.95
C LEU A 313 -16.88 -15.12 5.49
N ASN A 314 -15.83 -14.31 5.25
CA ASN A 314 -15.43 -13.90 3.91
C ASN A 314 -15.00 -15.09 3.05
N THR A 315 -14.32 -16.08 3.65
CA THR A 315 -13.87 -17.32 3.01
C THR A 315 -14.94 -18.44 2.99
N ARG A 316 -16.16 -18.19 3.46
CA ARG A 316 -17.27 -19.16 3.58
C ARG A 316 -16.94 -20.40 4.44
N LYS A 317 -16.00 -20.26 5.39
CA LYS A 317 -15.79 -21.24 6.47
C LYS A 317 -16.91 -21.15 7.52
N ALA A 318 -17.38 -19.93 7.79
CA ALA A 318 -18.59 -19.66 8.55
C ALA A 318 -19.68 -19.09 7.61
N ASP A 319 -20.94 -19.36 7.93
CA ASP A 319 -22.11 -18.86 7.20
C ASP A 319 -22.68 -17.59 7.86
N ALA A 320 -22.43 -17.40 9.16
CA ALA A 320 -22.70 -16.19 9.93
C ALA A 320 -21.67 -15.99 11.07
N PHE A 321 -21.58 -14.78 11.62
CA PHE A 321 -20.81 -14.46 12.83
C PHE A 321 -21.70 -13.71 13.82
N ILE A 322 -21.81 -14.19 15.06
CA ILE A 322 -22.58 -13.51 16.13
C ILE A 322 -21.63 -12.87 17.13
N TYR A 323 -21.72 -11.55 17.29
CA TYR A 323 -20.91 -10.79 18.24
C TYR A 323 -21.52 -9.40 18.57
N ASP A 324 -20.78 -8.60 19.33
CA ASP A 324 -21.12 -7.23 19.69
C ASP A 324 -21.38 -6.34 18.47
N ARG A 325 -22.53 -5.67 18.46
CA ARG A 325 -22.95 -4.71 17.42
C ARG A 325 -21.88 -3.66 17.16
N SER A 326 -21.33 -3.03 18.20
CA SER A 326 -20.29 -2.00 18.06
C SER A 326 -19.03 -2.48 17.32
N VAL A 327 -18.66 -3.74 17.47
CA VAL A 327 -17.49 -4.34 16.80
C VAL A 327 -17.85 -4.78 15.38
N LEU A 328 -19.03 -5.39 15.20
CA LEU A 328 -19.50 -5.81 13.87
C LEU A 328 -19.81 -4.62 12.95
N GLU A 329 -20.28 -3.49 13.48
CA GLU A 329 -20.52 -2.25 12.73
C GLU A 329 -19.20 -1.57 12.30
N ASN A 330 -18.10 -1.77 13.02
CA ASN A 330 -16.77 -1.38 12.54
C ASN A 330 -16.32 -2.30 11.40
N ILE A 331 -16.38 -3.62 11.59
CA ILE A 331 -16.01 -4.62 10.57
C ILE A 331 -16.82 -4.43 9.27
N ALA A 332 -18.14 -4.24 9.36
CA ALA A 332 -19.01 -4.06 8.19
C ALA A 332 -18.74 -2.75 7.41
N ARG A 333 -18.21 -1.71 8.08
CA ARG A 333 -17.76 -0.47 7.40
C ARG A 333 -16.46 -0.68 6.61
N GLN A 334 -15.57 -1.52 7.13
CA GLN A 334 -14.28 -1.82 6.50
C GLN A 334 -14.39 -2.90 5.40
N GLU A 335 -15.43 -3.73 5.44
CA GLU A 335 -15.65 -4.88 4.54
C GLU A 335 -16.97 -4.75 3.75
N PRO A 336 -16.97 -4.11 2.55
CA PRO A 336 -18.19 -3.87 1.75
C PRO A 336 -18.98 -5.11 1.34
N GLY A 337 -18.41 -6.30 1.51
CA GLY A 337 -19.05 -7.59 1.27
C GLY A 337 -19.81 -8.17 2.47
N LEU A 338 -19.81 -7.53 3.63
CA LEU A 338 -20.43 -8.01 4.87
C LEU A 338 -21.54 -7.06 5.35
N VAL A 339 -22.66 -7.61 5.82
CA VAL A 339 -23.83 -6.86 6.30
C VAL A 339 -24.39 -7.44 7.59
N ILE A 340 -24.90 -6.56 8.45
CA ILE A 340 -25.50 -6.94 9.73
C ILE A 340 -26.99 -7.15 9.56
N LEU A 341 -27.52 -8.26 10.10
CA LEU A 341 -28.95 -8.50 10.18
C LEU A 341 -29.57 -7.62 11.26
N GLY A 342 -30.66 -6.93 10.91
CA GLY A 342 -31.26 -5.90 11.76
C GLY A 342 -31.88 -6.39 13.07
N GLU A 343 -32.31 -7.66 13.14
CA GLU A 343 -32.83 -8.26 14.37
C GLU A 343 -31.69 -8.64 15.32
N PRO A 344 -31.65 -8.14 16.57
CA PRO A 344 -30.64 -8.50 17.54
C PRO A 344 -30.88 -9.90 18.12
N VAL A 345 -29.81 -10.69 18.25
CA VAL A 345 -29.80 -12.00 18.88
C VAL A 345 -30.03 -11.89 20.41
N ALA A 346 -29.48 -10.84 21.02
CA ALA A 346 -29.71 -10.46 22.42
C ALA A 346 -29.41 -8.97 22.65
N LYS A 347 -30.02 -8.35 23.67
CA LYS A 347 -29.63 -7.03 24.21
C LYS A 347 -28.83 -7.23 25.49
N LEU A 348 -27.75 -6.47 25.68
CA LEU A 348 -26.78 -6.65 26.74
C LEU A 348 -26.43 -5.33 27.44
N GLU A 349 -26.47 -5.34 28.76
CA GLU A 349 -25.95 -4.27 29.62
C GLU A 349 -24.45 -4.49 29.85
N VAL A 350 -23.63 -3.50 29.47
CA VAL A 350 -22.19 -3.46 29.75
C VAL A 350 -21.94 -2.56 30.95
N ALA A 351 -21.25 -3.08 31.96
CA ALA A 351 -20.92 -2.39 33.20
C ALA A 351 -19.51 -2.78 33.66
N ALA A 352 -18.87 -1.92 34.45
CA ALA A 352 -17.55 -2.21 34.98
C ALA A 352 -17.66 -3.24 36.10
N ALA A 353 -16.74 -4.21 36.14
CA ALA A 353 -16.75 -5.27 37.14
C ALA A 353 -15.67 -5.03 38.21
N LEU A 354 -16.02 -5.27 39.47
CA LEU A 354 -15.16 -5.05 40.63
C LEU A 354 -15.23 -6.25 41.60
N LYS A 355 -14.26 -6.33 42.51
CA LYS A 355 -14.22 -7.40 43.51
C LYS A 355 -15.47 -7.37 44.40
N LYS A 356 -16.11 -8.54 44.54
CA LYS A 356 -17.35 -8.70 45.29
C LYS A 356 -17.20 -8.24 46.75
N GLY A 357 -18.15 -7.42 47.21
CA GLY A 357 -18.16 -6.81 48.53
C GLY A 357 -17.41 -5.47 48.64
N ASN A 358 -16.76 -4.97 47.59
CA ASN A 358 -16.09 -3.66 47.62
C ASN A 358 -17.11 -2.51 47.39
N THR A 359 -17.96 -2.29 48.39
CA THR A 359 -19.07 -1.31 48.33
C THR A 359 -18.60 0.14 48.26
N ALA A 360 -17.42 0.48 48.80
CA ALA A 360 -16.85 1.81 48.74
C ALA A 360 -16.52 2.22 47.29
N LEU A 361 -15.66 1.45 46.62
CA LEU A 361 -15.29 1.69 45.22
C LEU A 361 -16.52 1.55 44.29
N ALA A 362 -17.46 0.65 44.61
CA ALA A 362 -18.73 0.56 43.88
C ALA A 362 -19.54 1.87 43.95
N SER A 363 -19.59 2.53 45.11
CA SER A 363 -20.31 3.79 45.28
C SER A 363 -19.65 4.91 44.48
N GLU A 364 -18.34 5.08 44.62
CA GLU A 364 -17.55 6.08 43.89
C GLU A 364 -17.70 5.93 42.36
N LEU A 365 -17.61 4.71 41.84
CA LEU A 365 -17.79 4.43 40.42
C LEU A 365 -19.24 4.64 39.95
N ASN A 366 -20.24 4.33 40.78
CA ASN A 366 -21.65 4.53 40.45
C ASN A 366 -22.09 6.00 40.48
N GLU A 367 -21.39 6.82 41.25
CA GLU A 367 -21.52 8.28 41.26
C GLU A 367 -20.84 8.88 40.03
N ALA A 368 -19.59 8.51 39.76
CA ALA A 368 -18.84 8.95 38.57
C ALA A 368 -19.56 8.56 37.26
N ILE A 369 -19.97 7.29 37.09
CA ILE A 369 -20.73 6.84 35.91
C ILE A 369 -22.10 7.53 35.83
N GLY A 370 -22.72 7.85 36.97
CA GLY A 370 -23.94 8.67 37.01
C GLY A 370 -23.70 10.06 36.43
N ALA A 371 -22.70 10.78 36.94
CA ALA A 371 -22.29 12.08 36.42
C ALA A 371 -21.96 12.02 34.93
N PHE A 372 -21.20 11.02 34.46
CA PHE A 372 -20.87 10.83 33.03
C PHE A 372 -22.08 10.52 32.14
N THR A 373 -23.18 10.05 32.73
CA THR A 373 -24.45 9.85 32.03
C THR A 373 -25.23 11.17 31.93
N GLU A 374 -25.21 11.97 33.00
CA GLU A 374 -25.93 13.25 33.11
C GLU A 374 -25.23 14.40 32.38
N ASP A 375 -23.90 14.47 32.41
CA ASP A 375 -23.07 15.48 31.72
C ASP A 375 -22.80 15.15 30.24
N GLY A 376 -23.22 13.96 29.78
CA GLY A 376 -23.08 13.50 28.40
C GLY A 376 -21.72 12.88 28.05
N THR A 377 -20.78 12.75 28.98
CA THR A 377 -19.45 12.15 28.74
C THR A 377 -19.54 10.75 28.11
N LEU A 378 -20.44 9.87 28.58
CA LEU A 378 -20.63 8.55 27.97
C LEU A 378 -21.21 8.63 26.54
N ALA A 379 -22.05 9.62 26.26
CA ALA A 379 -22.59 9.85 24.92
C ALA A 379 -21.51 10.41 23.97
N ILE A 380 -20.62 11.28 24.46
CA ILE A 380 -19.45 11.79 23.73
C ILE A 380 -18.49 10.65 23.39
N LEU A 381 -18.14 9.80 24.36
CA LEU A 381 -17.31 8.62 24.13
C LEU A 381 -17.96 7.66 23.12
N ARG A 382 -19.29 7.48 23.21
CA ARG A 382 -20.05 6.62 22.29
C ARG A 382 -19.99 7.18 20.86
N LYS A 383 -20.21 8.49 20.67
CA LYS A 383 -20.11 9.10 19.34
C LYS A 383 -18.68 9.06 18.79
N LYS A 384 -17.67 9.39 19.61
CA LYS A 384 -16.23 9.38 19.24
C LYS A 384 -15.79 8.00 18.74
N TRP A 385 -16.09 6.94 19.51
CA TRP A 385 -15.50 5.63 19.27
C TRP A 385 -16.39 4.66 18.51
N ILE A 386 -17.71 4.69 18.73
CA ILE A 386 -18.61 3.66 18.21
C ILE A 386 -19.30 4.12 16.93
N ASP A 387 -19.92 5.31 16.97
CA ASP A 387 -20.80 5.76 15.89
C ASP A 387 -20.00 6.20 14.64
N GLY A 388 -18.78 6.76 14.77
CA GLY A 388 -17.78 6.74 13.68
C GLY A 388 -16.96 7.99 13.36
N ASP A 389 -17.11 9.09 14.10
CA ASP A 389 -16.53 10.39 13.69
C ASP A 389 -15.15 10.67 14.31
N GLY A 390 -14.10 10.08 13.76
CA GLY A 390 -12.72 10.37 14.15
C GLY A 390 -12.30 11.82 13.86
N GLY A 391 -12.52 12.74 14.79
CA GLY A 391 -11.98 14.12 14.74
C GLY A 391 -12.68 15.19 15.59
N SER A 392 -12.13 15.47 16.77
CA SER A 392 -12.33 16.68 17.62
C SER A 392 -13.72 16.98 18.26
N LEU A 393 -13.69 17.50 19.50
CA LEU A 393 -14.80 18.13 20.26
C LEU A 393 -15.38 19.34 19.49
N GLN A 394 -16.68 19.67 19.48
CA GLN A 394 -17.86 19.19 20.24
C GLN A 394 -19.12 19.21 19.30
N GLU A 395 -20.27 18.59 19.61
CA GLU A 395 -21.15 18.98 20.72
C GLU A 395 -22.23 17.91 21.02
N SER A 396 -22.71 17.99 22.26
CA SER A 396 -24.01 17.52 22.70
C SER A 396 -25.16 18.03 21.82
N ASN A 397 -26.01 17.13 21.34
CA ASN A 397 -27.42 17.47 21.22
C ASN A 397 -28.06 17.21 22.58
N ALA A 398 -28.22 18.25 23.40
CA ALA A 398 -29.33 18.31 24.33
C ALA A 398 -30.62 18.42 23.49
N GLY A 399 -31.05 17.28 22.95
CA GLY A 399 -32.31 17.16 22.24
C GLY A 399 -33.43 17.50 23.20
N GLY A 400 -34.11 18.62 22.94
CA GLY A 400 -35.14 19.19 23.80
C GLY A 400 -36.20 18.20 24.26
N ARG A 401 -36.85 18.50 25.39
CA ARG A 401 -37.96 17.65 25.86
C ARG A 401 -39.06 17.63 24.80
N LYS A 402 -39.75 16.49 24.66
CA LYS A 402 -40.87 16.31 23.74
C LYS A 402 -41.89 17.45 23.91
N GLY A 403 -41.94 18.36 22.94
CA GLY A 403 -42.79 19.56 22.94
C GLY A 403 -42.05 20.87 22.61
N GLU A 404 -40.71 20.90 22.62
CA GLU A 404 -39.92 22.12 22.40
C GLU A 404 -39.83 22.56 20.92
N ALA A 405 -39.73 23.88 20.70
CA ALA A 405 -39.78 24.49 19.38
C ALA A 405 -38.45 24.39 18.62
N GLU A 406 -38.47 23.74 17.45
CA GLU A 406 -37.33 23.56 16.55
C GLU A 406 -36.92 24.86 15.83
N LEU A 407 -35.63 25.00 15.51
CA LEU A 407 -35.10 26.03 14.62
C LEU A 407 -34.33 25.38 13.46
N ARG A 408 -34.63 25.82 12.24
CA ARG A 408 -33.96 25.37 11.01
C ARG A 408 -32.84 26.34 10.67
N MET A 409 -31.61 25.85 10.65
CA MET A 409 -30.44 26.60 10.23
C MET A 409 -30.15 26.32 8.75
N GLY A 410 -30.07 27.36 7.93
CA GLY A 410 -29.48 27.25 6.60
C GLY A 410 -27.97 27.30 6.63
N THR A 411 -27.31 26.46 5.85
CA THR A 411 -25.86 26.50 5.63
C THR A 411 -25.50 26.04 4.21
N CYS A 412 -24.26 26.29 3.79
CA CYS A 412 -23.69 25.73 2.56
C CYS A 412 -22.45 24.91 2.94
N ALA A 413 -22.56 23.58 2.89
CA ALA A 413 -21.60 22.64 3.45
C ALA A 413 -20.40 22.32 2.53
N THR A 414 -19.82 23.35 1.91
CA THR A 414 -18.69 23.23 0.96
C THR A 414 -17.49 24.11 1.34
N LEU A 415 -17.67 25.00 2.32
CA LEU A 415 -16.76 26.08 2.68
C LEU A 415 -15.93 25.75 3.94
N ALA A 416 -14.90 24.91 3.81
CA ALA A 416 -13.97 24.64 4.91
C ALA A 416 -13.13 25.89 5.28
N PRO A 417 -12.93 26.22 6.58
CA PRO A 417 -13.28 25.43 7.78
C PRO A 417 -14.63 25.82 8.43
N PHE A 418 -15.50 26.56 7.74
CA PHE A 418 -16.76 27.10 8.28
C PHE A 418 -17.87 26.06 8.33
N SER A 419 -18.30 25.56 7.16
CA SER A 419 -19.28 24.49 7.00
C SER A 419 -18.85 23.63 5.84
N TYR A 420 -18.51 22.37 6.07
CA TYR A 420 -18.06 21.45 5.03
C TYR A 420 -18.41 19.99 5.35
N HIS A 421 -18.59 19.18 4.33
CA HIS A 421 -18.76 17.72 4.48
C HIS A 421 -17.43 17.06 4.86
N ALA A 422 -17.41 16.31 5.96
CA ALA A 422 -16.32 15.42 6.36
C ALA A 422 -16.89 14.16 7.00
N ASN A 423 -16.33 12.99 6.68
CA ASN A 423 -16.82 11.67 7.13
C ASN A 423 -18.32 11.38 6.85
N GLY A 424 -18.97 12.19 6.01
CA GLY A 424 -20.41 12.08 5.69
C GLY A 424 -21.33 12.96 6.53
N GLU A 425 -20.82 13.72 7.52
CA GLU A 425 -21.57 14.75 8.24
C GLU A 425 -21.14 16.16 7.82
N ILE A 426 -22.04 17.13 7.98
CA ILE A 426 -21.72 18.57 7.87
C ILE A 426 -21.06 19.01 9.17
N THR A 427 -19.83 19.51 9.08
CA THR A 427 -19.01 19.95 10.21
C THR A 427 -18.31 21.28 9.94
N GLY A 428 -17.66 21.85 10.94
CA GLY A 428 -16.93 23.12 10.86
C GLY A 428 -17.34 24.14 11.93
N LEU A 429 -16.67 25.29 11.92
CA LEU A 429 -16.83 26.37 12.92
C LEU A 429 -18.26 26.91 13.01
N ASP A 430 -18.96 27.04 11.89
CA ASP A 430 -20.34 27.53 11.85
C ASP A 430 -21.31 26.49 12.44
N ILE A 431 -20.99 25.20 12.32
CA ILE A 431 -21.77 24.10 12.89
C ILE A 431 -21.51 24.00 14.40
N GLU A 432 -20.28 24.17 14.87
CA GLU A 432 -19.96 24.26 16.30
C GLU A 432 -20.73 25.43 16.95
N LEU A 433 -20.68 26.62 16.34
CA LEU A 433 -21.41 27.80 16.83
C LEU A 433 -22.93 27.60 16.80
N ALA A 434 -23.47 26.97 15.76
CA ALA A 434 -24.89 26.69 15.64
C ALA A 434 -25.41 25.78 16.75
N ARG A 435 -24.69 24.70 17.06
CA ARG A 435 -25.07 23.77 18.12
C ARG A 435 -24.98 24.47 19.49
N MET A 436 -23.95 25.29 19.74
CA MET A 436 -23.84 26.13 20.96
C MET A 436 -25.03 27.08 21.15
N ILE A 437 -25.52 27.65 20.05
CA ILE A 437 -26.73 28.49 20.02
C ILE A 437 -27.97 27.64 20.36
N GLY A 438 -28.11 26.46 19.76
CA GLY A 438 -29.18 25.51 20.06
C GLY A 438 -29.25 25.15 21.55
N ASN A 439 -28.11 24.76 22.12
CA ASN A 439 -28.00 24.38 23.53
C ASN A 439 -28.30 25.56 24.48
N ARG A 440 -27.79 26.77 24.23
CA ARG A 440 -28.13 27.95 25.05
C ARG A 440 -29.58 28.41 24.88
N LEU A 441 -30.20 28.19 23.72
CA LEU A 441 -31.62 28.50 23.50
C LEU A 441 -32.57 27.40 24.01
N GLN A 442 -32.05 26.23 24.41
CA GLN A 442 -32.82 25.00 24.64
C GLN A 442 -33.74 24.69 23.45
N LYS A 443 -33.15 24.71 22.24
CA LYS A 443 -33.84 24.43 20.99
C LYS A 443 -33.03 23.51 20.09
N LYS A 444 -33.70 22.50 19.56
CA LYS A 444 -33.13 21.62 18.52
C LYS A 444 -32.82 22.46 17.28
N ILE A 445 -31.56 22.39 16.82
CA ILE A 445 -31.14 22.90 15.52
C ILE A 445 -31.25 21.79 14.49
N THR A 446 -31.95 22.07 13.40
CA THR A 446 -32.00 21.19 12.23
C THR A 446 -31.27 21.87 11.07
N LEU A 447 -30.20 21.24 10.59
CA LEU A 447 -29.38 21.75 9.49
C LEU A 447 -30.12 21.56 8.16
N VAL A 448 -30.08 22.59 7.32
CA VAL A 448 -30.62 22.60 5.96
C VAL A 448 -29.51 23.07 5.03
N ASP A 449 -28.82 22.11 4.42
CA ASP A 449 -27.78 22.35 3.42
C ASP A 449 -28.41 22.81 2.10
N MET A 450 -27.91 23.90 1.51
CA MET A 450 -28.34 24.41 0.22
C MET A 450 -27.26 25.30 -0.43
N PRO A 451 -27.29 25.49 -1.76
CA PRO A 451 -26.38 26.42 -2.44
C PRO A 451 -26.45 27.82 -1.83
N PHE A 452 -25.31 28.51 -1.71
CA PHE A 452 -25.21 29.75 -0.95
C PHE A 452 -26.23 30.82 -1.38
N GLY A 453 -26.42 31.01 -2.69
CA GLY A 453 -27.41 31.95 -3.25
C GLY A 453 -28.88 31.67 -2.87
N ALA A 454 -29.21 30.45 -2.44
CA ALA A 454 -30.57 30.08 -2.01
C ALA A 454 -30.88 30.49 -0.56
N LEU A 455 -29.88 30.82 0.25
CA LEU A 455 -30.03 31.03 1.69
C LEU A 455 -30.91 32.26 2.05
N ILE A 456 -30.70 33.43 1.43
CA ILE A 456 -31.55 34.61 1.72
C ILE A 456 -32.99 34.45 1.19
N PRO A 457 -33.24 33.93 -0.02
CA PRO A 457 -34.59 33.56 -0.45
C PRO A 457 -35.27 32.55 0.49
N ALA A 458 -34.53 31.56 1.02
CA ALA A 458 -35.05 30.59 1.98
C ALA A 458 -35.38 31.22 3.34
N LEU A 459 -34.58 32.18 3.83
CA LEU A 459 -34.90 33.00 5.01
C LEU A 459 -36.17 33.83 4.79
N GLN A 460 -36.28 34.55 3.67
CA GLN A 460 -37.44 35.39 3.34
C GLN A 460 -38.73 34.58 3.22
N ALA A 461 -38.65 33.39 2.61
CA ALA A 461 -39.75 32.43 2.50
C ALA A 461 -40.06 31.69 3.82
N GLY A 462 -39.25 31.84 4.87
CA GLY A 462 -39.42 31.12 6.14
C GLY A 462 -39.20 29.61 6.04
N LYS A 463 -38.42 29.16 5.05
CA LYS A 463 -37.97 27.75 4.93
C LYS A 463 -36.86 27.43 5.94
N ILE A 464 -36.09 28.43 6.32
CA ILE A 464 -35.10 28.41 7.40
C ILE A 464 -35.31 29.64 8.30
N ASP A 465 -34.90 29.53 9.56
CA ASP A 465 -35.19 30.51 10.61
C ASP A 465 -34.00 31.45 10.87
N PHE A 466 -32.78 30.94 10.73
CA PHE A 466 -31.53 31.70 10.65
C PHE A 466 -30.52 30.98 9.74
N ALA A 467 -29.42 31.62 9.36
CA ALA A 467 -28.37 31.02 8.55
C ALA A 467 -26.96 31.37 9.07
N LEU A 468 -26.09 30.37 9.00
CA LEU A 468 -24.68 30.38 9.40
C LEU A 468 -23.92 29.69 8.26
N SER A 469 -23.15 30.46 7.49
CA SER A 469 -22.45 29.99 6.28
C SER A 469 -21.33 30.94 5.86
N ASN A 470 -20.56 31.46 6.83
CA ASN A 470 -19.73 32.66 6.70
C ASN A 470 -20.52 33.82 6.07
N PHE A 471 -21.56 34.30 6.77
CA PHE A 471 -22.50 35.30 6.24
C PHE A 471 -22.02 36.74 6.44
N ASN A 472 -21.48 37.33 5.39
CA ASN A 472 -20.98 38.71 5.40
C ASN A 472 -22.09 39.76 5.23
N VAL A 473 -21.92 40.92 5.86
CA VAL A 473 -22.90 42.01 5.92
C VAL A 473 -22.72 43.02 4.78
N THR A 474 -23.77 43.29 4.00
CA THR A 474 -23.83 44.39 3.01
C THR A 474 -25.11 45.21 3.16
N GLU A 475 -25.13 46.46 2.67
CA GLU A 475 -26.33 47.32 2.75
C GLU A 475 -27.51 46.76 1.96
N GLU A 476 -27.22 46.14 0.82
CA GLU A 476 -28.15 45.44 -0.08
C GLU A 476 -28.82 44.29 0.68
N ARG A 477 -28.03 43.48 1.39
CA ARG A 477 -28.57 42.41 2.24
C ARG A 477 -29.31 42.95 3.46
N LYS A 478 -28.86 44.05 4.10
CA LYS A 478 -29.61 44.72 5.20
C LYS A 478 -30.98 45.24 4.76
N LYS A 479 -31.18 45.55 3.47
CA LYS A 479 -32.50 45.88 2.90
C LYS A 479 -33.43 44.66 2.88
N LEU A 480 -32.90 43.43 2.82
CA LEU A 480 -33.65 42.18 2.65
C LEU A 480 -33.78 41.31 3.92
N ILE A 481 -32.74 41.25 4.75
CA ILE A 481 -32.60 40.39 5.94
C ILE A 481 -32.02 41.20 7.12
N LEU A 482 -31.93 40.58 8.30
CA LEU A 482 -31.27 41.10 9.50
C LEU A 482 -29.95 40.37 9.74
N PHE A 483 -29.02 41.02 10.46
CA PHE A 483 -27.72 40.45 10.82
C PHE A 483 -27.44 40.62 12.32
N SER A 484 -26.91 39.57 12.95
CA SER A 484 -26.41 39.65 14.33
C SER A 484 -25.17 40.55 14.45
N ARG A 485 -24.69 40.73 15.69
CA ARG A 485 -23.29 41.12 15.94
C ARG A 485 -22.33 40.11 15.29
N PRO A 486 -21.13 40.54 14.86
CA PRO A 486 -20.16 39.62 14.29
C PRO A 486 -19.73 38.57 15.30
N TYR A 487 -19.59 37.33 14.85
CA TYR A 487 -18.96 36.24 15.62
C TYR A 487 -17.52 35.96 15.15
N LEU A 488 -17.16 36.47 13.97
CA LEU A 488 -15.81 36.47 13.43
C LEU A 488 -15.59 37.74 12.60
N GLN A 489 -14.38 38.30 12.68
CA GLN A 489 -13.89 39.32 11.75
C GLN A 489 -12.87 38.65 10.82
N ASN A 490 -13.06 38.83 9.52
CA ASN A 490 -12.40 38.04 8.48
C ASN A 490 -12.26 38.82 7.16
N ASP A 491 -11.29 38.48 6.34
CA ASP A 491 -10.96 39.26 5.14
C ASP A 491 -11.33 38.51 3.86
N ILE A 492 -11.71 39.23 2.80
CA ILE A 492 -11.81 38.68 1.43
C ILE A 492 -10.43 38.79 0.77
N SER A 493 -10.00 37.74 0.09
CA SER A 493 -8.73 37.71 -0.64
C SER A 493 -8.87 37.00 -1.98
N ALA A 494 -7.98 37.31 -2.91
CA ALA A 494 -7.86 36.55 -4.15
C ALA A 494 -6.86 35.39 -3.97
N LEU A 495 -7.27 34.20 -4.36
CA LEU A 495 -6.39 33.09 -4.67
C LEU A 495 -5.88 33.28 -6.11
N VAL A 496 -4.57 33.16 -6.31
CA VAL A 496 -3.92 33.26 -7.63
C VAL A 496 -2.87 32.16 -7.76
N LEU A 497 -2.45 31.85 -8.98
CA LEU A 497 -1.33 30.93 -9.20
C LEU A 497 -0.02 31.53 -8.67
N ARG A 498 0.85 30.67 -8.13
CA ARG A 498 2.12 31.08 -7.51
C ARG A 498 3.14 31.43 -8.61
N SER A 499 3.39 32.72 -8.78
CA SER A 499 4.42 33.28 -9.66
C SER A 499 5.84 32.84 -9.27
N ALA A 500 6.76 32.79 -10.24
CA ALA A 500 8.16 32.42 -10.06
C ALA A 500 9.03 33.56 -9.47
N ALA A 501 8.74 33.93 -8.21
CA ALA A 501 9.54 34.78 -7.30
C ALA A 501 8.96 34.67 -5.85
N ALA A 502 9.67 34.81 -4.72
CA ALA A 502 11.10 34.87 -4.39
C ALA A 502 11.32 34.16 -3.00
N PRO A 503 12.55 33.93 -2.48
CA PRO A 503 12.76 32.88 -1.47
C PRO A 503 12.93 33.34 -0.01
N ALA A 504 12.75 32.37 0.89
CA ALA A 504 13.52 32.23 2.14
C ALA A 504 14.15 30.82 2.15
N ALA A 505 15.42 30.71 2.57
CA ALA A 505 16.31 29.56 2.39
C ALA A 505 16.95 29.15 3.75
N PRO A 506 17.75 28.07 3.88
CA PRO A 506 18.24 27.07 2.90
C PRO A 506 17.87 25.60 3.28
N VAL A 507 18.21 24.52 2.57
CA VAL A 507 19.22 24.25 1.52
C VAL A 507 18.59 23.52 0.32
N SER A 508 19.11 23.80 -0.87
CA SER A 508 18.63 23.35 -2.19
C SER A 508 19.30 22.07 -2.72
N GLU A 509 18.54 21.23 -3.44
CA GLU A 509 18.85 20.90 -4.84
C GLU A 509 17.64 20.25 -5.56
N GLY A 510 17.34 20.71 -6.78
CA GLY A 510 16.29 20.15 -7.66
C GLY A 510 15.04 21.02 -7.81
N ALA A 511 14.74 21.44 -9.03
CA ALA A 511 13.60 22.32 -9.34
C ALA A 511 12.24 21.62 -9.10
N SER A 512 11.27 22.35 -8.52
CA SER A 512 9.87 21.92 -8.41
C SER A 512 9.16 22.03 -9.76
N LEU A 513 9.55 21.17 -10.70
CA LEU A 513 8.85 20.95 -11.95
C LEU A 513 7.44 20.39 -11.67
N SER A 514 6.44 20.73 -12.48
CA SER A 514 5.11 20.10 -12.41
C SER A 514 5.19 18.61 -12.71
N ALA A 515 4.25 17.79 -12.24
CA ALA A 515 4.18 16.39 -12.67
C ALA A 515 4.04 16.36 -14.21
N PRO A 516 4.84 15.54 -14.93
CA PRO A 516 4.83 15.51 -16.38
C PRO A 516 3.50 14.93 -16.86
N ASP A 517 2.94 15.46 -17.95
CA ASP A 517 1.94 14.69 -18.69
C ASP A 517 2.67 13.68 -19.57
N LEU A 518 2.40 12.39 -19.32
CA LEU A 518 2.95 11.26 -20.06
C LEU A 518 1.88 10.58 -20.94
N ASN A 519 0.66 11.10 -21.00
CA ASN A 519 -0.38 10.58 -21.88
C ASN A 519 0.04 10.63 -23.35
N GLY A 520 -0.26 9.59 -24.12
CA GLY A 520 0.17 9.44 -25.50
C GLY A 520 1.64 9.04 -25.69
N THR A 521 2.44 8.97 -24.62
CA THR A 521 3.85 8.56 -24.67
C THR A 521 4.04 7.08 -24.29
N ARG A 522 5.19 6.50 -24.64
CA ARG A 522 5.63 5.19 -24.15
C ARG A 522 6.38 5.37 -22.84
N VAL A 523 5.91 4.74 -21.77
CA VAL A 523 6.47 4.91 -20.42
C VAL A 523 7.05 3.58 -19.93
N ALA A 524 8.32 3.56 -19.51
CA ALA A 524 8.94 2.42 -18.87
C ALA A 524 8.72 2.42 -17.35
N VAL A 525 8.33 1.28 -16.79
CA VAL A 525 8.18 1.06 -15.34
C VAL A 525 8.82 -0.26 -14.92
N LEU A 526 9.16 -0.39 -13.64
CA LEU A 526 9.59 -1.66 -13.07
C LEU A 526 8.37 -2.56 -12.83
N LEU A 527 8.40 -3.79 -13.37
CA LEU A 527 7.32 -4.78 -13.28
C LEU A 527 6.90 -5.04 -11.83
N GLY A 528 5.62 -4.83 -11.50
CA GLY A 528 5.09 -5.09 -10.15
C GLY A 528 5.54 -4.08 -9.06
N SER A 529 6.10 -2.94 -9.47
CA SER A 529 6.36 -1.79 -8.59
C SER A 529 5.11 -0.90 -8.43
N THR A 530 5.13 0.05 -7.49
CA THR A 530 4.04 1.05 -7.39
C THR A 530 4.07 2.06 -8.54
N HIS A 531 5.22 2.23 -9.22
CA HIS A 531 5.33 3.07 -10.42
C HIS A 531 4.39 2.57 -11.54
N ASP A 532 4.25 1.24 -11.65
CA ASP A 532 3.35 0.53 -12.56
C ASP A 532 1.88 0.89 -12.27
N THR A 533 1.44 0.69 -11.02
CA THR A 533 0.09 1.02 -10.56
C THR A 533 -0.24 2.51 -10.67
N TYR A 534 0.72 3.38 -10.33
CA TYR A 534 0.56 4.83 -10.45
C TYR A 534 0.38 5.25 -11.90
N ALA A 535 1.23 4.74 -12.81
CA ALA A 535 1.19 5.08 -14.22
C ALA A 535 -0.13 4.64 -14.89
N LEU A 536 -0.60 3.43 -14.59
CA LEU A 536 -1.91 2.93 -15.05
C LEU A 536 -3.09 3.82 -14.59
N SER A 537 -2.98 4.43 -13.41
CA SER A 537 -4.05 5.22 -12.81
C SER A 537 -4.06 6.69 -13.26
N HIS A 538 -2.88 7.29 -13.45
CA HIS A 538 -2.72 8.72 -13.75
C HIS A 538 -2.47 9.02 -15.24
N TYR A 539 -1.98 8.05 -16.00
CA TYR A 539 -1.70 8.18 -17.43
C TYR A 539 -2.42 7.07 -18.25
N PRO A 540 -3.76 6.99 -18.19
CA PRO A 540 -4.51 5.90 -18.85
C PRO A 540 -4.37 5.88 -20.37
N ASN A 541 -3.89 6.97 -20.99
CA ASN A 541 -3.61 7.03 -22.43
C ASN A 541 -2.10 6.86 -22.75
N ALA A 542 -1.24 6.53 -21.78
CA ALA A 542 0.15 6.18 -22.02
C ALA A 542 0.30 4.71 -22.42
N THR A 543 1.28 4.41 -23.28
CA THR A 543 1.65 3.03 -23.61
C THR A 543 2.67 2.54 -22.58
N LEU A 544 2.24 1.74 -21.61
CA LEU A 544 3.10 1.28 -20.52
C LEU A 544 3.93 0.05 -20.93
N LEU A 545 5.25 0.11 -20.70
CA LEU A 545 6.19 -0.99 -20.93
C LEU A 545 6.85 -1.39 -19.59
N GLN A 546 6.65 -2.64 -19.18
CA GLN A 546 7.17 -3.17 -17.92
C GLN A 546 8.54 -3.84 -18.14
N TYR A 547 9.53 -3.48 -17.32
CA TYR A 547 10.89 -3.99 -17.35
C TYR A 547 11.29 -4.63 -16.01
N LYS A 548 12.33 -5.48 -16.01
CA LYS A 548 12.74 -6.27 -14.83
C LYS A 548 13.87 -5.64 -14.01
N THR A 549 14.75 -4.87 -14.63
CA THR A 549 15.88 -4.20 -13.96
C THR A 549 15.80 -2.69 -14.19
N PRO A 550 16.38 -1.85 -13.31
CA PRO A 550 16.48 -0.42 -13.54
C PRO A 550 17.32 -0.10 -14.79
N SER A 551 18.38 -0.88 -15.05
CA SER A 551 19.23 -0.75 -16.23
C SER A 551 18.48 -0.99 -17.54
N ASP A 552 17.46 -1.85 -17.57
CA ASP A 552 16.59 -2.03 -18.73
C ASP A 552 15.73 -0.80 -19.01
N ILE A 553 15.17 -0.17 -17.97
CA ILE A 553 14.38 1.07 -18.07
C ILE A 553 15.27 2.19 -18.63
N ILE A 554 16.47 2.37 -18.06
CA ILE A 554 17.46 3.34 -18.50
C ILE A 554 17.84 3.12 -19.97
N LEU A 555 18.20 1.89 -20.34
CA LEU A 555 18.54 1.55 -21.73
C LEU A 555 17.36 1.85 -22.68
N ALA A 556 16.13 1.53 -22.29
CA ALA A 556 14.96 1.73 -23.13
C ALA A 556 14.67 3.22 -23.40
N VAL A 557 14.91 4.10 -22.42
CA VAL A 557 14.88 5.56 -22.60
C VAL A 557 16.01 6.01 -23.52
N LYS A 558 17.26 5.61 -23.24
CA LYS A 558 18.43 6.00 -24.04
C LYS A 558 18.37 5.51 -25.49
N SER A 559 17.74 4.36 -25.75
CA SER A 559 17.58 3.81 -27.10
C SER A 559 16.29 4.25 -27.80
N GLY A 560 15.53 5.21 -27.26
CA GLY A 560 14.25 5.67 -27.82
C GLY A 560 13.17 4.57 -27.96
N LYS A 561 13.27 3.47 -27.20
CA LYS A 561 12.25 2.40 -27.15
C LYS A 561 11.05 2.80 -26.29
N VAL A 562 11.30 3.64 -25.30
CA VAL A 562 10.30 4.42 -24.56
C VAL A 562 10.68 5.89 -24.61
N ASP A 563 9.70 6.74 -24.34
CA ASP A 563 9.85 8.20 -24.37
C ASP A 563 10.19 8.76 -22.97
N ALA A 564 9.74 8.07 -21.90
CA ALA A 564 10.09 8.34 -20.51
C ALA A 564 10.20 7.05 -19.69
N GLY A 565 10.90 7.09 -18.56
CA GLY A 565 10.87 6.05 -17.53
C GLY A 565 10.42 6.62 -16.19
N ILE A 566 9.78 5.82 -15.33
CA ILE A 566 9.46 6.19 -13.94
C ILE A 566 10.26 5.32 -12.98
N TYR A 567 11.00 5.96 -12.08
CA TYR A 567 11.81 5.28 -11.07
C TYR A 567 11.96 6.11 -9.79
N THR A 568 12.60 5.51 -8.78
CA THR A 568 12.88 6.11 -7.47
C THR A 568 13.70 7.41 -7.59
N THR A 569 13.20 8.50 -7.02
CA THR A 569 13.79 9.84 -7.14
C THR A 569 15.21 9.90 -6.57
N GLU A 570 15.46 9.27 -5.42
CA GLU A 570 16.77 9.24 -4.77
C GLU A 570 17.82 8.54 -5.65
N THR A 571 17.47 7.40 -6.24
CA THR A 571 18.37 6.67 -7.15
C THR A 571 18.60 7.41 -8.46
N LEU A 572 17.57 8.09 -8.98
CA LEU A 572 17.70 8.88 -10.20
C LEU A 572 18.76 10.00 -10.05
N ARG A 573 18.89 10.62 -8.88
CA ARG A 573 19.97 11.60 -8.61
C ARG A 573 21.37 10.99 -8.83
N GLU A 574 21.62 9.79 -8.32
CA GLU A 574 22.89 9.09 -8.51
C GLU A 574 23.09 8.64 -9.97
N ILE A 575 22.04 8.18 -10.64
CA ILE A 575 22.09 7.85 -12.07
C ILE A 575 22.49 9.07 -12.90
N PHE A 576 21.95 10.27 -12.63
CA PHE A 576 22.31 11.49 -13.38
C PHE A 576 23.72 11.99 -13.09
N ARG A 577 24.28 11.69 -11.90
CA ARG A 577 25.70 11.95 -11.59
C ARG A 577 26.62 11.06 -12.42
N ALA A 578 26.23 9.81 -12.65
CA ALA A 578 26.98 8.84 -13.44
C ALA A 578 26.77 8.99 -14.96
N ASP A 579 25.57 9.42 -15.38
CA ASP A 579 25.16 9.52 -16.78
C ASP A 579 24.47 10.88 -17.06
N PRO A 580 25.23 11.90 -17.49
CA PRO A 580 24.69 13.23 -17.75
C PRO A 580 23.70 13.32 -18.91
N SER A 581 23.49 12.26 -19.70
CA SER A 581 22.56 12.26 -20.85
C SER A 581 21.07 12.23 -20.47
N LEU A 582 20.78 11.96 -19.19
CA LEU A 582 19.44 11.82 -18.65
C LEU A 582 19.05 13.01 -17.78
N GLU A 583 17.75 13.31 -17.70
CA GLU A 583 17.20 14.36 -16.84
C GLU A 583 15.83 13.98 -16.26
N LEU A 584 15.44 14.63 -15.16
CA LEU A 584 14.08 14.54 -14.63
C LEU A 584 13.10 15.21 -15.59
N LYS A 585 12.00 14.52 -15.89
CA LYS A 585 10.86 15.09 -16.60
C LYS A 585 9.76 15.34 -15.59
N GLY A 586 9.58 16.60 -15.24
CA GLY A 586 8.61 16.95 -14.21
C GLY A 586 9.11 16.66 -12.78
N GLY A 587 8.23 16.87 -11.81
CA GLY A 587 8.55 16.76 -10.38
C GLY A 587 8.50 15.35 -9.81
N VAL A 588 8.45 15.27 -8.48
CA VAL A 588 8.07 14.03 -7.78
C VAL A 588 6.59 13.76 -8.07
N LEU A 589 6.31 12.56 -8.58
CA LEU A 589 4.97 12.07 -8.93
C LEU A 589 4.17 11.75 -7.67
N PHE A 590 4.80 11.01 -6.76
CA PHE A 590 4.26 10.59 -5.48
C PHE A 590 5.40 10.22 -4.52
N SER A 591 5.10 10.19 -3.23
CA SER A 591 5.98 9.64 -2.18
C SER A 591 5.23 8.57 -1.40
N VAL A 592 5.92 7.52 -0.94
CA VAL A 592 5.34 6.41 -0.17
C VAL A 592 6.28 5.87 0.89
N PRO A 593 5.78 5.40 2.05
CA PRO A 593 6.61 4.74 3.06
C PRO A 593 7.15 3.39 2.57
N VAL A 594 8.42 3.10 2.92
CA VAL A 594 9.06 1.79 2.74
C VAL A 594 9.38 1.15 4.09
N ALA A 595 9.27 -0.18 4.15
CA ALA A 595 9.50 -0.99 5.33
C ALA A 595 10.25 -2.29 4.98
N MET A 596 10.78 -2.97 5.99
CA MET A 596 11.32 -4.33 5.85
C MET A 596 10.17 -5.33 5.80
N GLY A 597 10.29 -6.36 4.96
CA GLY A 597 9.27 -7.41 4.82
C GLY A 597 9.63 -8.67 5.62
N PHE A 598 8.66 -9.29 6.28
CA PHE A 598 8.83 -10.49 7.10
C PHE A 598 7.79 -11.56 6.77
N ASN A 599 8.13 -12.82 7.02
CA ASN A 599 7.16 -13.90 6.97
C ASN A 599 6.03 -13.68 8.01
N LYS A 600 4.76 -13.79 7.61
CA LYS A 600 3.59 -13.59 8.49
C LYS A 600 3.52 -14.53 9.70
N GLN A 601 4.13 -15.70 9.62
CA GLN A 601 4.20 -16.68 10.70
C GLN A 601 5.41 -16.44 11.64
N ASN A 602 6.29 -15.49 11.33
CA ASN A 602 7.49 -15.16 12.13
C ASN A 602 7.45 -13.72 12.66
N ASP A 603 6.35 -13.39 13.34
CA ASP A 603 6.10 -12.04 13.86
C ASP A 603 7.13 -11.62 14.93
N SER A 604 7.68 -12.58 15.67
CA SER A 604 8.73 -12.32 16.67
C SER A 604 9.99 -11.67 16.07
N LEU A 605 10.36 -12.00 14.83
CA LEU A 605 11.52 -11.39 14.17
C LEU A 605 11.22 -9.95 13.70
N ARG A 606 9.97 -9.69 13.29
CA ARG A 606 9.47 -8.35 12.94
C ARG A 606 9.47 -7.42 14.15
N GLU A 607 8.98 -7.89 15.30
CA GLU A 607 9.01 -7.11 16.55
C GLU A 607 10.45 -6.82 17.00
N GLN A 608 11.35 -7.81 16.91
CA GLN A 608 12.78 -7.58 17.19
C GLN A 608 13.38 -6.51 16.27
N PHE A 609 12.97 -6.45 14.99
CA PHE A 609 13.38 -5.40 14.06
C PHE A 609 12.80 -4.03 14.42
N ASN A 610 11.52 -3.95 14.81
CA ASN A 610 10.88 -2.71 15.22
C ASN A 610 11.56 -2.10 16.47
N VAL A 611 11.83 -2.93 17.50
CA VAL A 611 12.59 -2.51 18.69
C VAL A 611 14.00 -2.03 18.33
N PHE A 612 14.70 -2.76 17.45
CA PHE A 612 16.01 -2.34 16.94
C PHE A 612 15.95 -1.01 16.16
N LEU A 613 14.94 -0.82 15.30
CA LEU A 613 14.74 0.41 14.53
C LEU A 613 14.44 1.61 15.45
N GLN A 614 13.71 1.38 16.54
CA GLN A 614 13.47 2.40 17.56
C GLN A 614 14.75 2.78 18.32
N ASP A 615 15.57 1.79 18.73
CA ASP A 615 16.87 2.04 19.37
C ASP A 615 17.80 2.88 18.47
N ILE A 616 18.01 2.48 17.21
CA ILE A 616 18.89 3.23 16.30
C ILE A 616 18.37 4.64 15.96
N ARG A 617 17.06 4.89 16.10
CA ARG A 617 16.46 6.23 16.03
C ARG A 617 16.77 7.07 17.26
N GLN A 618 16.69 6.49 18.44
CA GLN A 618 16.96 7.20 19.71
C GLN A 618 18.45 7.48 19.92
N ASN A 619 19.33 6.52 19.62
CA ASN A 619 20.78 6.66 19.80
C ASN A 619 21.47 7.45 18.65
N GLY A 620 20.72 7.86 17.63
CA GLY A 620 21.18 8.74 16.55
C GLY A 620 21.86 8.04 15.37
N VAL A 621 22.10 6.73 15.42
CA VAL A 621 22.68 5.93 14.33
C VAL A 621 21.86 6.04 13.04
N TYR A 622 20.53 5.95 13.13
CA TYR A 622 19.64 6.07 11.97
C TYR A 622 19.76 7.44 11.29
N ARG A 623 19.92 8.53 12.06
CA ARG A 623 20.10 9.89 11.52
C ARG A 623 21.42 10.02 10.76
N ASP A 624 22.50 9.45 11.29
CA ASP A 624 23.79 9.36 10.61
C ASP A 624 23.70 8.55 9.31
N MET A 625 22.98 7.42 9.31
CA MET A 625 22.74 6.62 8.10
C MET A 625 22.02 7.41 7.00
N VAL A 626 20.95 8.14 7.35
CA VAL A 626 20.19 8.95 6.38
C VAL A 626 21.07 10.07 5.82
N ASP A 627 21.78 10.79 6.68
CA ASP A 627 22.66 11.90 6.28
C ASP A 627 23.82 11.43 5.37
N ARG A 628 24.50 10.33 5.71
CA ARG A 628 25.55 9.74 4.86
C ARG A 628 25.03 9.26 3.51
N TRP A 629 24.10 8.31 3.51
CA TRP A 629 23.66 7.64 2.28
C TRP A 629 22.76 8.54 1.42
N ILE A 630 21.75 9.17 2.02
CA ILE A 630 20.70 9.88 1.27
C ILE A 630 21.08 11.33 0.98
N THR A 631 21.63 12.05 1.97
CA THR A 631 21.89 13.50 1.86
C THR A 631 23.24 13.79 1.23
N ARG A 632 24.32 13.13 1.69
CA ARG A 632 25.68 13.36 1.17
C ARG A 632 26.06 12.45 0.00
N GLY A 633 25.40 11.30 -0.15
CA GLY A 633 25.74 10.32 -1.20
C GLY A 633 27.06 9.59 -0.92
N GLU A 634 27.44 9.42 0.35
CA GLU A 634 28.57 8.58 0.73
C GLU A 634 28.26 7.10 0.47
N ASP A 635 29.20 6.37 -0.12
CA ASP A 635 29.02 4.96 -0.51
C ASP A 635 29.88 3.95 0.28
N ALA A 636 30.44 4.41 1.41
CA ALA A 636 31.31 3.63 2.28
C ALA A 636 30.53 2.93 3.41
N MET A 637 30.56 1.59 3.42
CA MET A 637 30.00 0.79 4.52
C MET A 637 30.84 0.94 5.80
N PRO A 638 30.22 1.19 6.97
CA PRO A 638 30.92 1.19 8.25
C PRO A 638 31.31 -0.23 8.69
N SER A 639 32.23 -0.31 9.66
CA SER A 639 32.57 -1.58 10.32
C SER A 639 31.54 -1.92 11.39
N ILE A 640 30.67 -2.88 11.11
CA ILE A 640 29.64 -3.35 12.05
C ILE A 640 30.19 -4.57 12.79
N SER A 641 30.39 -4.42 14.10
CA SER A 641 30.92 -5.46 14.98
C SER A 641 29.80 -6.13 15.76
N GLY A 642 29.79 -7.47 15.80
CA GLY A 642 28.80 -8.26 16.53
C GLY A 642 29.23 -9.73 16.65
N THR A 643 28.72 -10.42 17.68
CA THR A 643 28.94 -11.87 17.84
C THR A 643 28.17 -12.64 16.76
N ARG A 644 28.78 -13.66 16.15
CA ARG A 644 28.14 -14.51 15.12
C ARG A 644 27.78 -15.88 15.68
N ALA A 645 27.17 -15.91 16.87
CA ALA A 645 26.95 -17.15 17.63
C ALA A 645 25.51 -17.69 17.53
N ASN A 646 24.52 -16.85 17.22
CA ASN A 646 23.10 -17.17 17.38
C ASN A 646 22.43 -17.68 16.08
N GLY A 647 23.23 -18.29 15.20
CA GLY A 647 22.78 -18.80 13.90
C GLY A 647 22.77 -17.74 12.79
N VAL A 648 21.99 -17.98 11.74
CA VAL A 648 21.99 -17.17 10.50
C VAL A 648 20.68 -16.38 10.36
N LEU A 649 20.78 -15.15 9.84
CA LEU A 649 19.65 -14.34 9.35
C LEU A 649 19.71 -14.33 7.82
N ARG A 650 18.71 -14.93 7.15
CA ARG A 650 18.63 -14.99 5.69
C ARG A 650 17.87 -13.77 5.17
N VAL A 651 18.52 -12.91 4.40
CA VAL A 651 17.93 -11.64 3.93
C VAL A 651 17.76 -11.66 2.42
N GLY A 652 16.52 -11.52 1.94
CA GLY A 652 16.24 -11.32 0.52
C GLY A 652 16.53 -9.88 0.12
N VAL A 653 17.33 -9.73 -0.91
CA VAL A 653 17.83 -8.44 -1.40
C VAL A 653 17.67 -8.34 -2.91
N VAL A 654 17.79 -7.13 -3.45
CA VAL A 654 17.82 -6.86 -4.90
C VAL A 654 19.08 -6.03 -5.14
N SER A 655 20.09 -6.68 -5.69
CA SER A 655 21.45 -6.14 -5.73
C SER A 655 21.66 -5.03 -6.79
N ASP A 656 20.64 -4.76 -7.61
CA ASP A 656 20.66 -3.81 -8.73
C ASP A 656 19.79 -2.55 -8.51
N LYS A 657 19.30 -2.29 -7.28
CA LYS A 657 18.46 -1.12 -6.94
C LYS A 657 19.13 0.23 -7.24
N GLY A 658 20.45 0.31 -7.18
CA GLY A 658 21.21 1.54 -7.28
C GLY A 658 21.45 2.21 -5.92
N LEU A 659 22.46 3.08 -5.86
CA LEU A 659 22.67 3.97 -4.71
C LEU A 659 21.50 4.95 -4.59
N PRO A 660 21.12 5.39 -3.38
CA PRO A 660 21.79 5.13 -2.11
C PRO A 660 21.40 3.81 -1.42
N PHE A 661 20.41 3.07 -1.95
CA PHE A 661 19.78 1.96 -1.21
C PHE A 661 20.55 0.65 -1.27
N MET A 662 20.96 0.19 -2.46
CA MET A 662 21.71 -1.06 -2.60
C MET A 662 22.40 -1.21 -3.96
N ILE A 663 23.70 -1.48 -3.93
CA ILE A 663 24.50 -1.98 -5.06
C ILE A 663 25.48 -3.06 -4.55
N VAL A 664 26.17 -3.76 -5.46
CA VAL A 664 27.34 -4.57 -5.09
C VAL A 664 28.63 -3.85 -5.48
N LYS A 665 29.43 -3.44 -4.49
CA LYS A 665 30.72 -2.75 -4.68
C LYS A 665 31.84 -3.63 -4.12
N ASN A 666 32.94 -3.80 -4.86
CA ASN A 666 34.07 -4.66 -4.47
C ASN A 666 33.68 -6.11 -4.05
N ASN A 667 32.62 -6.66 -4.66
CA ASN A 667 32.08 -7.99 -4.37
C ASN A 667 31.46 -8.16 -2.95
N ARG A 668 31.00 -7.06 -2.35
CA ARG A 668 30.12 -7.02 -1.17
C ARG A 668 28.90 -6.14 -1.50
N LEU A 669 27.74 -6.45 -0.93
CA LEU A 669 26.61 -5.52 -0.95
C LEU A 669 26.98 -4.26 -0.14
N VAL A 670 26.56 -3.10 -0.63
CA VAL A 670 26.71 -1.81 0.05
C VAL A 670 25.46 -0.97 -0.23
N GLY A 671 25.05 -0.16 0.74
CA GLY A 671 23.87 0.69 0.62
C GLY A 671 23.12 0.81 1.94
N PHE A 672 22.18 1.74 2.00
CA PHE A 672 21.34 2.00 3.18
C PHE A 672 20.61 0.73 3.66
N ASP A 673 20.02 -0.05 2.76
CA ASP A 673 19.25 -1.25 3.09
C ASP A 673 20.15 -2.38 3.62
N GLU A 674 21.37 -2.50 3.08
CA GLU A 674 22.37 -3.48 3.54
C GLU A 674 22.95 -3.08 4.90
N GLU A 675 23.28 -1.80 5.12
CA GLU A 675 23.75 -1.34 6.42
C GLU A 675 22.70 -1.56 7.51
N LEU A 676 21.42 -1.31 7.19
CA LEU A 676 20.31 -1.55 8.11
C LEU A 676 20.13 -3.05 8.42
N ALA A 677 20.31 -3.92 7.42
CA ALA A 677 20.25 -5.38 7.59
C ALA A 677 21.46 -5.94 8.37
N GLU A 678 22.68 -5.48 8.09
CA GLU A 678 23.90 -5.88 8.81
C GLU A 678 23.84 -5.44 10.29
N ARG A 679 23.38 -4.21 10.57
CA ARG A 679 23.18 -3.72 11.94
C ARG A 679 22.13 -4.55 12.69
N PHE A 680 21.03 -4.94 12.04
CA PHE A 680 20.04 -5.82 12.65
C PHE A 680 20.58 -7.23 12.92
N ALA A 681 21.34 -7.80 11.99
CA ALA A 681 21.99 -9.10 12.19
C ALA A 681 22.96 -9.06 13.39
N ALA A 682 23.74 -7.99 13.53
CA ALA A 682 24.61 -7.76 14.68
C ALA A 682 23.83 -7.60 16.00
N TYR A 683 22.71 -6.88 16.00
CA TYR A 683 21.80 -6.76 17.15
C TYR A 683 21.25 -8.12 17.62
N LEU A 684 20.94 -9.03 16.68
CA LEU A 684 20.51 -10.40 16.99
C LEU A 684 21.67 -11.35 17.38
N GLY A 685 22.93 -10.94 17.23
CA GLY A 685 24.10 -11.82 17.35
C GLY A 685 24.15 -12.92 16.28
N LYS A 686 23.60 -12.65 15.09
CA LYS A 686 23.50 -13.60 13.96
C LYS A 686 24.47 -13.27 12.83
N GLU A 687 24.87 -14.30 12.10
CA GLU A 687 25.53 -14.11 10.80
C GLU A 687 24.47 -13.74 9.74
N ILE A 688 24.70 -12.66 9.00
CA ILE A 688 23.86 -12.32 7.85
C ILE A 688 24.23 -13.19 6.64
N LYS A 689 23.22 -13.73 5.97
CA LYS A 689 23.36 -14.36 4.65
C LYS A 689 22.34 -13.76 3.70
N THR A 690 22.81 -12.89 2.81
CA THR A 690 21.97 -12.29 1.78
C THR A 690 21.65 -13.29 0.67
N SER A 691 20.56 -13.05 -0.07
CA SER A 691 20.12 -13.84 -1.21
C SER A 691 19.55 -12.88 -2.26
N ASP A 692 20.35 -12.60 -3.29
CA ASP A 692 19.96 -11.73 -4.40
C ASP A 692 18.98 -12.43 -5.33
N MET A 693 17.84 -11.79 -5.59
CA MET A 693 16.78 -12.31 -6.44
C MET A 693 15.99 -11.17 -7.07
N ASP A 694 15.27 -11.48 -8.16
CA ASP A 694 14.46 -10.46 -8.83
C ASP A 694 13.33 -9.96 -7.89
N PHE A 695 13.04 -8.65 -7.92
CA PHE A 695 12.15 -7.97 -6.97
C PHE A 695 10.77 -8.65 -6.80
N GLY A 696 10.19 -9.18 -7.88
CA GLY A 696 8.92 -9.90 -7.84
C GLY A 696 8.92 -11.23 -7.04
N ASN A 697 10.10 -11.81 -6.78
CA ASN A 697 10.24 -13.07 -6.05
C ASN A 697 10.41 -12.87 -4.53
N LEU A 698 10.80 -11.68 -4.08
CA LEU A 698 11.07 -11.37 -2.65
C LEU A 698 9.90 -11.76 -1.74
N ILE A 699 8.68 -11.37 -2.13
CA ILE A 699 7.46 -11.59 -1.34
C ILE A 699 7.18 -13.10 -1.21
N ALA A 700 7.31 -13.85 -2.32
CA ALA A 700 7.13 -15.30 -2.32
C ALA A 700 8.20 -16.01 -1.48
N ALA A 701 9.47 -15.57 -1.56
CA ALA A 701 10.56 -16.12 -0.76
C ALA A 701 10.35 -15.87 0.76
N ALA A 702 9.88 -14.69 1.15
CA ALA A 702 9.55 -14.40 2.55
C ALA A 702 8.31 -15.17 3.01
N ALA A 703 7.22 -15.16 2.23
CA ALA A 703 5.99 -15.89 2.57
C ALA A 703 6.21 -17.42 2.68
N THR A 704 7.18 -17.99 1.96
CA THR A 704 7.58 -19.40 2.06
C THR A 704 8.73 -19.66 3.05
N ASN A 705 9.17 -18.65 3.81
CA ASN A 705 10.22 -18.73 4.84
C ASN A 705 11.60 -19.20 4.30
N LYS A 706 11.85 -18.97 3.01
CA LYS A 706 13.14 -19.18 2.33
C LYS A 706 14.16 -18.12 2.77
N ILE A 707 13.68 -16.89 2.92
CA ILE A 707 14.34 -15.77 3.59
C ILE A 707 13.56 -15.43 4.86
N ASP A 708 14.27 -14.93 5.87
CA ASP A 708 13.71 -14.50 7.15
C ASP A 708 13.23 -13.04 7.11
N MET A 709 13.87 -12.20 6.28
CA MET A 709 13.60 -10.77 6.11
C MET A 709 13.82 -10.33 4.64
N ILE A 710 13.12 -9.30 4.17
CA ILE A 710 13.35 -8.58 2.90
C ILE A 710 13.95 -7.21 3.23
N ALA A 711 15.13 -6.90 2.65
CA ALA A 711 15.75 -5.57 2.68
C ALA A 711 15.93 -5.04 1.26
N SER A 712 14.93 -4.29 0.77
CA SER A 712 14.86 -3.88 -0.64
C SER A 712 13.84 -2.77 -0.93
N THR A 713 13.88 -1.66 -0.19
CA THR A 713 12.99 -0.47 -0.35
C THR A 713 11.53 -0.85 -0.61
N LEU A 714 10.99 -1.75 0.23
CA LEU A 714 9.71 -2.39 -0.06
C LEU A 714 8.56 -1.46 0.32
N MET A 715 8.04 -0.76 -0.68
CA MET A 715 6.89 0.13 -0.56
C MET A 715 5.67 -0.63 -0.02
N ILE A 716 5.05 -0.09 1.02
CA ILE A 716 3.91 -0.71 1.70
C ILE A 716 2.67 -0.58 0.81
N THR A 717 2.02 -1.69 0.49
CA THR A 717 0.72 -1.70 -0.20
C THR A 717 -0.21 -2.73 0.45
N PRO A 718 -1.55 -2.55 0.39
CA PRO A 718 -2.50 -3.50 0.94
C PRO A 718 -2.33 -4.93 0.41
N GLU A 719 -2.05 -5.08 -0.88
CA GLU A 719 -1.92 -6.38 -1.56
C GLU A 719 -0.69 -7.15 -1.06
N ARG A 720 0.41 -6.44 -0.80
CA ARG A 720 1.64 -7.03 -0.25
C ARG A 720 1.45 -7.40 1.22
N ALA A 721 0.74 -6.57 1.98
CA ALA A 721 0.38 -6.81 3.38
C ALA A 721 -0.58 -8.00 3.55
N LEU A 722 -1.16 -8.57 2.48
CA LEU A 722 -1.86 -9.86 2.54
C LEU A 722 -0.90 -11.05 2.62
N GLN A 723 0.31 -10.97 2.03
CA GLN A 723 1.24 -12.10 1.89
C GLN A 723 2.38 -12.11 2.92
N ILE A 724 2.87 -10.93 3.30
CA ILE A 724 3.97 -10.72 4.25
C ILE A 724 3.55 -9.70 5.33
N SER A 725 4.27 -9.67 6.45
CA SER A 725 4.18 -8.59 7.45
C SER A 725 5.23 -7.52 7.15
N PHE A 726 4.95 -6.27 7.51
CA PHE A 726 5.89 -5.15 7.39
C PHE A 726 6.40 -4.70 8.76
N SER A 727 7.67 -4.28 8.84
CA SER A 727 8.15 -3.44 9.94
C SER A 727 7.42 -2.11 9.97
N ASP A 728 7.71 -1.32 11.00
CA ASP A 728 7.50 0.12 10.96
C ASP A 728 8.22 0.72 9.74
N PRO A 729 7.67 1.76 9.09
CA PRO A 729 8.32 2.43 7.99
C PRO A 729 9.70 2.96 8.42
N TYR A 730 10.74 2.63 7.66
CA TYR A 730 12.10 3.11 7.93
C TYR A 730 12.51 4.29 7.06
N TYR A 731 11.80 4.60 5.96
CA TYR A 731 12.07 5.76 5.10
C TYR A 731 10.81 6.10 4.27
N GLU A 732 10.74 7.30 3.70
CA GLU A 732 9.68 7.70 2.74
C GLU A 732 10.33 8.02 1.40
N ILE A 733 9.97 7.27 0.36
CA ILE A 733 10.68 7.23 -0.92
C ILE A 733 9.89 7.95 -2.01
N GLY A 734 10.56 8.79 -2.81
CA GLY A 734 9.95 9.50 -3.93
C GLY A 734 9.97 8.66 -5.23
N ALA A 735 9.00 8.91 -6.11
CA ALA A 735 9.02 8.45 -7.49
C ALA A 735 9.01 9.65 -8.45
N SER A 736 9.84 9.62 -9.49
CA SER A 736 9.91 10.66 -10.53
C SER A 736 10.00 10.04 -11.92
N ALA A 737 9.55 10.78 -12.93
CA ALA A 737 9.83 10.43 -14.32
C ALA A 737 11.17 11.02 -14.79
N PHE A 738 11.82 10.34 -15.72
CA PHE A 738 13.05 10.78 -16.37
C PHE A 738 13.02 10.51 -17.87
N VAL A 739 13.78 11.31 -18.62
CA VAL A 739 13.89 11.27 -20.09
C VAL A 739 15.35 11.43 -20.51
N MET A 740 15.64 11.27 -21.81
CA MET A 740 16.90 11.72 -22.39
C MET A 740 16.86 13.24 -22.62
N LYS A 741 17.99 13.92 -22.44
CA LYS A 741 18.10 15.37 -22.66
C LYS A 741 17.85 15.76 -24.10
N THR A 742 17.10 16.84 -24.27
CA THR A 742 16.76 17.41 -25.58
C THR A 742 18.03 17.92 -26.29
N GLY A 743 18.42 17.28 -27.39
CA GLY A 743 19.64 17.56 -28.15
C GLY A 743 20.54 16.32 -28.36
N GLU A 744 20.64 15.43 -27.36
CA GLU A 744 21.35 14.15 -27.53
C GLU A 744 20.48 13.10 -28.23
N ALA A 745 19.15 13.23 -28.13
CA ALA A 745 18.19 12.38 -28.83
C ALA A 745 18.34 12.45 -30.36
N GLU A 746 18.71 13.62 -30.89
CA GLU A 746 18.99 13.80 -32.32
C GLU A 746 20.34 13.21 -32.73
N ALA A 747 21.35 13.19 -31.83
CA ALA A 747 22.64 12.56 -32.09
C ALA A 747 22.58 11.02 -32.06
N VAL A 748 21.72 10.44 -31.21
CA VAL A 748 21.49 8.97 -31.17
C VAL A 748 20.61 8.51 -32.35
N ALA A 749 19.67 9.35 -32.81
CA ALA A 749 18.85 9.06 -33.99
C ALA A 749 19.57 9.35 -35.32
N GLY A 750 20.45 10.37 -35.35
CA GLY A 750 21.15 10.87 -36.53
C GLY A 750 22.57 10.35 -36.66
N ASN A 751 22.72 9.04 -36.88
CA ASN A 751 24.02 8.41 -37.12
C ASN A 751 24.51 8.63 -38.58
N ASP A 752 24.47 9.88 -39.05
CA ASP A 752 24.88 10.34 -40.39
C ASP A 752 25.54 11.75 -40.29
N ALA A 753 26.73 11.82 -39.68
CA ALA A 753 27.56 13.03 -39.68
C ALA A 753 29.06 12.66 -39.86
N PRO A 754 29.71 13.01 -40.98
CA PRO A 754 31.10 12.68 -41.24
C PRO A 754 32.04 13.71 -40.60
N GLY A 755 33.00 13.27 -39.77
CA GLY A 755 34.05 14.19 -39.29
C GLY A 755 34.94 13.76 -38.13
N ALA A 756 34.55 12.78 -37.31
CA ALA A 756 35.37 12.28 -36.21
C ALA A 756 35.93 10.89 -36.50
N ALA A 757 37.25 10.72 -36.41
CA ALA A 757 37.89 9.41 -36.43
C ALA A 757 37.64 8.68 -35.10
N TYR A 758 36.42 8.15 -34.93
CA TYR A 758 36.08 7.30 -33.79
C TYR A 758 37.04 6.11 -33.75
N SER A 759 37.87 6.04 -32.71
CA SER A 759 38.64 4.84 -32.42
C SER A 759 37.65 3.73 -32.04
N PHE A 760 37.26 2.90 -33.01
CA PHE A 760 36.36 1.75 -32.83
C PHE A 760 36.79 0.83 -31.68
N ILE A 761 38.10 0.80 -31.39
CA ILE A 761 38.71 0.00 -30.34
C ILE A 761 38.50 0.64 -28.96
N GLN A 762 38.40 1.97 -28.84
CA GLN A 762 38.36 2.65 -27.54
C GLN A 762 37.11 2.29 -26.71
N PRO A 763 35.87 2.31 -27.23
CA PRO A 763 34.69 1.84 -26.48
C PRO A 763 34.78 0.37 -26.06
N ILE A 764 35.49 -0.47 -26.83
CA ILE A 764 35.70 -1.89 -26.51
C ILE A 764 36.72 -2.03 -25.37
N VAL A 765 37.79 -1.21 -25.37
CA VAL A 765 38.79 -1.16 -24.30
C VAL A 765 38.18 -0.60 -23.01
N ASP A 766 37.41 0.48 -23.11
CA ASP A 766 36.73 1.09 -21.96
C ASP A 766 35.66 0.15 -21.39
N GLY A 767 34.89 -0.52 -22.26
CA GLY A 767 33.97 -1.58 -21.89
C GLY A 767 34.67 -2.75 -21.20
N PHE A 768 35.82 -3.20 -21.69
CA PHE A 768 36.61 -4.27 -21.08
C PHE A 768 37.16 -3.86 -19.71
N GLN A 769 37.74 -2.67 -19.60
CA GLN A 769 38.28 -2.14 -18.35
C GLN A 769 37.17 -1.98 -17.29
N ASN A 770 36.04 -1.38 -17.66
CA ASN A 770 34.94 -1.14 -16.73
C ASN A 770 34.18 -2.42 -16.35
N ASN A 771 33.83 -3.29 -17.31
CA ASN A 771 32.96 -4.44 -17.03
C ASN A 771 33.71 -5.69 -16.53
N ILE A 772 35.01 -5.85 -16.83
CA ILE A 772 35.79 -7.06 -16.48
C ILE A 772 36.89 -6.78 -15.44
N ILE A 773 37.69 -5.74 -15.63
CA ILE A 773 38.89 -5.49 -14.81
C ILE A 773 38.58 -4.74 -13.52
N LYS A 774 37.86 -3.61 -13.61
CA LYS A 774 37.46 -2.78 -12.47
C LYS A 774 36.71 -3.62 -11.44
N GLU A 775 37.02 -3.42 -10.15
CA GLU A 775 36.50 -4.21 -9.02
C GLU A 775 36.72 -5.74 -9.09
N ASN A 776 37.60 -6.25 -9.96
CA ASN A 776 37.82 -7.68 -10.20
C ASN A 776 36.55 -8.43 -10.67
N ARG A 777 35.69 -7.79 -11.47
CA ARG A 777 34.41 -8.34 -11.96
C ARG A 777 34.57 -9.68 -12.71
N TRP A 778 35.74 -9.94 -13.29
CA TRP A 778 36.13 -11.26 -13.83
C TRP A 778 35.93 -12.44 -12.86
N LYS A 779 36.05 -12.23 -11.53
CA LYS A 779 35.81 -13.28 -10.53
C LYS A 779 34.34 -13.71 -10.48
N LEU A 780 33.42 -12.75 -10.63
CA LEU A 780 31.98 -13.02 -10.67
C LEU A 780 31.62 -13.83 -11.92
N ILE A 781 32.18 -13.46 -13.08
CA ILE A 781 32.01 -14.19 -14.34
C ILE A 781 32.48 -15.65 -14.18
N LEU A 782 33.66 -15.86 -13.58
CA LEU A 782 34.20 -17.21 -13.36
C LEU A 782 33.36 -18.02 -12.35
N SER A 783 32.77 -17.36 -11.35
CA SER A 783 31.84 -17.98 -10.39
C SER A 783 30.55 -18.45 -11.09
N GLY A 784 29.87 -17.54 -11.80
CA GLY A 784 28.65 -17.86 -12.55
C GLY A 784 28.87 -18.95 -13.59
N LEU A 785 29.99 -18.88 -14.32
CA LEU A 785 30.44 -19.93 -15.25
C LEU A 785 30.57 -21.30 -14.57
N ARG A 786 31.19 -21.35 -13.38
CA ARG A 786 31.34 -22.59 -12.61
C ARG A 786 29.98 -23.15 -12.20
N VAL A 787 29.04 -22.31 -11.75
CA VAL A 787 27.68 -22.71 -11.37
C VAL A 787 26.91 -23.27 -12.58
N THR A 788 26.95 -22.57 -13.72
CA THR A 788 26.37 -23.03 -15.00
C THR A 788 26.87 -24.44 -15.38
N VAL A 789 28.18 -24.70 -15.27
CA VAL A 789 28.76 -26.02 -15.58
C VAL A 789 28.32 -27.09 -14.58
N ILE A 790 28.32 -26.79 -13.27
CA ILE A 790 27.88 -27.74 -12.22
C ILE A 790 26.43 -28.17 -12.45
N ILE A 791 25.52 -27.21 -12.66
CA ILE A 791 24.09 -27.49 -12.88
C ILE A 791 23.92 -28.35 -14.14
N SER A 792 24.57 -27.96 -15.24
CA SER A 792 24.45 -28.67 -16.53
C SER A 792 24.90 -30.13 -16.42
N VAL A 793 26.09 -30.37 -15.85
CA VAL A 793 26.67 -31.72 -15.74
C VAL A 793 25.86 -32.60 -14.80
N LEU A 794 25.50 -32.10 -13.60
CA LEU A 794 24.76 -32.90 -12.63
C LEU A 794 23.32 -33.19 -13.09
N SER A 795 22.65 -32.21 -13.73
CA SER A 795 21.32 -32.41 -14.32
C SER A 795 21.36 -33.43 -15.45
N ALA A 796 22.38 -33.40 -16.31
CA ALA A 796 22.52 -34.37 -17.40
C ALA A 796 22.76 -35.78 -16.87
N LEU A 797 23.62 -35.96 -15.86
CA LEU A 797 23.88 -37.25 -15.24
C LEU A 797 22.62 -37.81 -14.56
N PHE A 798 21.99 -37.03 -13.67
CA PHE A 798 20.78 -37.42 -12.98
C PHE A 798 19.63 -37.72 -13.95
N GLY A 799 19.39 -36.80 -14.90
CA GLY A 799 18.34 -36.93 -15.90
C GLY A 799 18.55 -38.09 -16.88
N THR A 800 19.79 -38.45 -17.20
CA THR A 800 20.07 -39.63 -18.05
C THR A 800 19.75 -40.93 -17.34
N VAL A 801 20.16 -41.06 -16.07
CA VAL A 801 19.85 -42.25 -15.25
C VAL A 801 18.35 -42.39 -15.05
N LEU A 802 17.66 -41.30 -14.70
CA LEU A 802 16.21 -41.30 -14.54
C LEU A 802 15.48 -41.56 -15.88
N GLY A 803 15.93 -40.94 -16.97
CA GLY A 803 15.39 -41.11 -18.31
C GLY A 803 15.50 -42.55 -18.82
N ALA A 804 16.58 -43.26 -18.49
CA ALA A 804 16.71 -44.70 -18.74
C ALA A 804 15.65 -45.52 -18.00
N GLY A 805 15.40 -45.22 -16.73
CA GLY A 805 14.35 -45.85 -15.93
C GLY A 805 12.93 -45.58 -16.47
N VAL A 806 12.63 -44.31 -16.79
CA VAL A 806 11.35 -43.90 -17.38
C VAL A 806 11.15 -44.53 -18.76
N CYS A 807 12.19 -44.64 -19.59
CA CYS A 807 12.15 -45.37 -20.86
C CYS A 807 11.79 -46.85 -20.64
N ALA A 808 12.46 -47.54 -19.70
CA ALA A 808 12.18 -48.94 -19.38
C ALA A 808 10.74 -49.15 -18.89
N MET A 809 10.21 -48.23 -18.06
CA MET A 809 8.80 -48.23 -17.67
C MET A 809 7.87 -48.01 -18.87
N ARG A 810 8.21 -47.08 -19.77
CA ARG A 810 7.40 -46.71 -20.96
C ARG A 810 7.34 -47.82 -22.02
N MET A 811 8.36 -48.70 -22.05
CA MET A 811 8.46 -49.88 -22.90
C MET A 811 7.96 -51.18 -22.22
N SER A 812 7.54 -51.12 -20.96
CA SER A 812 7.02 -52.28 -20.22
C SER A 812 5.68 -52.78 -20.79
N SER A 813 5.44 -54.09 -20.67
CA SER A 813 4.13 -54.70 -20.93
C SER A 813 3.10 -54.35 -19.85
N ALA A 814 3.54 -53.95 -18.66
CA ALA A 814 2.66 -53.54 -17.57
C ALA A 814 1.98 -52.19 -17.90
N LYS A 815 0.67 -52.23 -18.16
CA LYS A 815 -0.13 -51.05 -18.53
C LYS A 815 0.00 -49.90 -17.53
N THR A 816 0.11 -50.19 -16.24
CA THR A 816 0.31 -49.20 -15.16
C THR A 816 1.63 -48.45 -15.29
N LEU A 817 2.77 -49.16 -15.40
CA LEU A 817 4.09 -48.54 -15.59
C LEU A 817 4.17 -47.74 -16.88
N LYS A 818 3.60 -48.27 -17.97
CA LYS A 818 3.53 -47.61 -19.27
C LYS A 818 2.73 -46.30 -19.20
N THR A 819 1.56 -46.31 -18.56
CA THR A 819 0.74 -45.11 -18.35
C THR A 819 1.43 -44.10 -17.45
N LEU A 820 2.00 -44.53 -16.31
CA LEU A 820 2.70 -43.64 -15.38
C LEU A 820 3.89 -42.92 -16.05
N ALA A 821 4.72 -43.66 -16.78
CA ALA A 821 5.81 -43.08 -17.55
C ALA A 821 5.30 -42.14 -18.66
N SER A 822 4.19 -42.47 -19.32
CA SER A 822 3.60 -41.59 -20.34
C SER A 822 3.08 -40.29 -19.73
N VAL A 823 2.45 -40.33 -18.56
CA VAL A 823 1.99 -39.12 -17.83
C VAL A 823 3.18 -38.27 -17.40
N PHE A 824 4.23 -38.87 -16.84
CA PHE A 824 5.47 -38.18 -16.48
C PHE A 824 6.10 -37.44 -17.68
N ILE A 825 6.25 -38.14 -18.81
CA ILE A 825 6.82 -37.58 -20.04
C ILE A 825 5.95 -36.43 -20.56
N SER A 826 4.63 -36.63 -20.67
CA SER A 826 3.71 -35.61 -21.17
C SER A 826 3.64 -34.38 -20.26
N LEU A 827 3.66 -34.56 -18.94
CA LEU A 827 3.61 -33.47 -17.98
C LEU A 827 4.89 -32.62 -18.04
N LEU A 828 6.06 -33.24 -17.97
CA LEU A 828 7.33 -32.51 -17.88
C LEU A 828 7.78 -31.89 -19.20
N ARG A 829 7.40 -32.48 -20.36
CA ARG A 829 7.62 -31.86 -21.69
C ARG A 829 6.53 -30.85 -22.06
N GLY A 830 5.34 -30.93 -21.46
CA GLY A 830 4.25 -29.97 -21.65
C GLY A 830 4.33 -28.74 -20.74
N THR A 831 5.14 -28.77 -19.69
CA THR A 831 5.31 -27.66 -18.74
C THR A 831 6.53 -26.81 -19.12
N PRO A 832 6.43 -25.47 -19.22
CA PRO A 832 7.59 -24.61 -19.43
C PRO A 832 8.63 -24.80 -18.31
N VAL A 833 9.91 -24.98 -18.68
CA VAL A 833 10.97 -25.33 -17.73
C VAL A 833 11.16 -24.28 -16.61
N LEU A 834 10.90 -23.00 -16.90
CA LEU A 834 10.89 -21.92 -15.91
C LEU A 834 9.79 -22.12 -14.86
N VAL A 835 8.57 -22.44 -15.30
CA VAL A 835 7.44 -22.69 -14.40
C VAL A 835 7.71 -23.94 -13.56
N LEU A 836 8.29 -24.99 -14.14
CA LEU A 836 8.70 -26.19 -13.42
C LEU A 836 9.76 -25.88 -12.34
N LEU A 837 10.78 -25.08 -12.67
CA LEU A 837 11.82 -24.65 -11.73
C LEU A 837 11.23 -23.86 -10.55
N MET A 838 10.37 -22.88 -10.84
CA MET A 838 9.70 -22.08 -9.82
C MET A 838 8.76 -22.93 -8.94
N LEU A 839 7.98 -23.84 -9.53
CA LEU A 839 7.08 -24.72 -8.79
C LEU A 839 7.86 -25.66 -7.86
N ILE A 840 8.96 -26.25 -8.34
CA ILE A 840 9.79 -27.13 -7.50
C ILE A 840 10.44 -26.34 -6.36
N PHE A 841 10.94 -25.12 -6.59
CA PHE A 841 11.60 -24.31 -5.57
C PHE A 841 10.65 -23.69 -4.53
N TYR A 842 9.59 -23.00 -5.00
CA TYR A 842 8.67 -22.24 -4.15
C TYR A 842 7.46 -23.05 -3.64
N VAL A 843 7.15 -24.21 -4.22
CA VAL A 843 6.01 -25.06 -3.80
C VAL A 843 6.46 -26.42 -3.28
N VAL A 844 7.17 -27.23 -4.08
CA VAL A 844 7.55 -28.60 -3.66
C VAL A 844 8.53 -28.59 -2.49
N PHE A 845 9.59 -27.78 -2.58
CA PHE A 845 10.58 -27.65 -1.51
C PHE A 845 10.34 -26.44 -0.59
N ALA A 846 9.15 -25.84 -0.58
CA ALA A 846 8.84 -24.64 0.20
C ALA A 846 9.31 -24.75 1.67
N SER A 847 8.92 -25.84 2.34
CA SER A 847 9.21 -26.12 3.75
C SER A 847 10.62 -26.64 4.05
N VAL A 848 11.48 -26.83 3.05
CA VAL A 848 12.80 -27.46 3.20
C VAL A 848 13.92 -26.46 2.86
N SER A 849 14.91 -26.36 3.75
CA SER A 849 16.15 -25.61 3.49
C SER A 849 17.11 -26.46 2.66
N ILE A 850 16.83 -26.54 1.36
CA ILE A 850 17.67 -27.19 0.36
C ILE A 850 18.43 -26.14 -0.45
N ASP A 851 19.65 -26.47 -0.85
CA ASP A 851 20.50 -25.62 -1.68
C ASP A 851 19.82 -25.32 -3.05
N PRO A 852 19.75 -24.04 -3.50
CA PRO A 852 19.11 -23.69 -4.76
C PRO A 852 19.75 -24.31 -6.02
N VAL A 853 21.07 -24.56 -6.02
CA VAL A 853 21.76 -25.24 -7.12
C VAL A 853 21.32 -26.71 -7.18
N ALA A 854 21.16 -27.37 -6.02
CA ALA A 854 20.60 -28.72 -5.96
C ALA A 854 19.14 -28.77 -6.45
N VAL A 855 18.32 -27.75 -6.16
CA VAL A 855 16.96 -27.64 -6.70
C VAL A 855 16.96 -27.48 -8.22
N ALA A 856 17.83 -26.62 -8.76
CA ALA A 856 18.00 -26.50 -10.21
C ALA A 856 18.42 -27.84 -10.85
N VAL A 857 19.34 -28.57 -10.22
CA VAL A 857 19.77 -29.91 -10.68
C VAL A 857 18.61 -30.90 -10.73
N ILE A 858 17.74 -30.90 -9.72
CA ILE A 858 16.54 -31.75 -9.69
C ILE A 858 15.55 -31.31 -10.78
N ALA A 859 15.20 -30.03 -10.85
CA ALA A 859 14.19 -29.51 -11.76
C ALA A 859 14.57 -29.73 -13.24
N PHE A 860 15.79 -29.36 -13.63
CA PHE A 860 16.27 -29.59 -14.98
C PHE A 860 16.56 -31.06 -15.25
N GLY A 861 17.06 -31.83 -14.28
CA GLY A 861 17.28 -33.26 -14.46
C GLY A 861 15.98 -34.05 -14.65
N LEU A 862 14.89 -33.67 -13.97
CA LEU A 862 13.55 -34.21 -14.19
C LEU A 862 13.04 -33.90 -15.61
N ASN A 863 13.18 -32.65 -16.06
CA ASN A 863 12.80 -32.24 -17.41
C ASN A 863 13.63 -32.98 -18.47
N PHE A 864 14.96 -32.98 -18.33
CA PHE A 864 15.91 -33.69 -19.18
C PHE A 864 15.61 -35.20 -19.24
N ALA A 865 15.25 -35.83 -18.12
CA ALA A 865 14.84 -37.24 -18.08
C ALA A 865 13.63 -37.53 -18.98
N ALA A 866 12.66 -36.62 -19.07
CA ALA A 866 11.48 -36.80 -19.92
C ALA A 866 11.81 -36.73 -21.42
N TYR A 867 12.76 -35.87 -21.84
CA TYR A 867 13.27 -35.86 -23.22
C TYR A 867 14.16 -37.08 -23.50
N VAL A 868 15.12 -37.37 -22.61
CA VAL A 868 16.03 -38.53 -22.74
C VAL A 868 15.26 -39.86 -22.79
N ALA A 869 14.18 -40.02 -22.03
CA ALA A 869 13.36 -41.23 -22.07
C ALA A 869 12.75 -41.49 -23.47
N GLU A 870 12.28 -40.44 -24.16
CA GLU A 870 11.73 -40.54 -25.52
C GLU A 870 12.82 -40.70 -26.59
N ILE A 871 13.97 -40.06 -26.40
CA ILE A 871 15.16 -40.26 -27.23
C ILE A 871 15.64 -41.71 -27.13
N PHE A 872 15.71 -42.28 -25.92
CA PHE A 872 16.10 -43.68 -25.70
C PHE A 872 15.06 -44.63 -26.28
N ARG A 873 13.76 -44.38 -26.04
CA ARG A 873 12.66 -45.21 -26.57
C ARG A 873 12.69 -45.29 -28.10
N SER A 874 12.74 -44.14 -28.78
CA SER A 874 12.82 -44.06 -30.25
C SER A 874 14.12 -44.68 -30.77
N GLY A 875 15.24 -44.51 -30.07
CA GLY A 875 16.51 -45.15 -30.37
C GLY A 875 16.47 -46.69 -30.30
N VAL A 876 15.74 -47.26 -29.34
CA VAL A 876 15.54 -48.73 -29.25
C VAL A 876 14.53 -49.22 -30.27
N GLU A 877 13.38 -48.56 -30.42
CA GLU A 877 12.34 -48.93 -31.38
C GLU A 877 12.78 -48.82 -32.84
N SER A 878 13.80 -48.00 -33.14
CA SER A 878 14.37 -47.90 -34.49
C SER A 878 15.13 -49.16 -34.95
N ILE A 879 15.54 -50.04 -34.01
CA ILE A 879 16.31 -51.25 -34.33
C ILE A 879 15.35 -52.38 -34.68
N ASP A 880 15.66 -53.07 -35.78
CA ASP A 880 14.84 -54.16 -36.29
C ASP A 880 14.66 -55.29 -35.26
N ASN A 881 13.41 -55.73 -35.06
CA ASN A 881 13.07 -56.77 -34.09
C ASN A 881 13.76 -58.11 -34.40
N GLY A 882 14.07 -58.40 -35.66
CA GLY A 882 14.81 -59.59 -36.07
C GLY A 882 16.20 -59.68 -35.45
N GLN A 883 16.87 -58.56 -35.11
CA GLN A 883 18.13 -58.61 -34.35
C GLN A 883 17.93 -59.07 -32.90
N ARG A 884 16.82 -58.67 -32.28
CA ARG A 884 16.43 -59.09 -30.93
C ARG A 884 16.05 -60.57 -30.92
N GLU A 885 15.32 -61.03 -31.92
CA GLU A 885 14.96 -62.42 -32.11
C GLU A 885 16.19 -63.29 -32.38
N ALA A 886 17.06 -62.90 -33.32
CA ALA A 886 18.30 -63.62 -33.62
C ALA A 886 19.22 -63.76 -32.40
N GLY A 887 19.39 -62.71 -31.59
CA GLY A 887 20.17 -62.78 -30.35
C GLY A 887 19.60 -63.78 -29.34
N ILE A 888 18.28 -63.81 -29.18
CA ILE A 888 17.60 -64.79 -28.30
C ILE A 888 17.74 -66.21 -28.86
N SER A 889 17.59 -66.40 -30.17
CA SER A 889 17.77 -67.70 -30.85
C SER A 889 19.20 -68.24 -30.76
N MET A 890 20.22 -67.36 -30.67
CA MET A 890 21.62 -67.75 -30.39
C MET A 890 21.90 -67.96 -28.89
N GLY A 891 20.87 -68.04 -28.04
CA GLY A 891 21.02 -68.35 -26.61
C GLY A 891 21.36 -67.16 -25.71
N PHE A 892 21.31 -65.92 -26.19
CA PHE A 892 21.44 -64.76 -25.31
C PHE A 892 20.14 -64.50 -24.55
N THR A 893 20.27 -64.20 -23.26
CA THR A 893 19.15 -63.70 -22.45
C THR A 893 18.69 -62.34 -22.98
N ARG A 894 17.43 -61.96 -22.74
CA ARG A 894 16.90 -60.64 -23.16
C ARG A 894 17.79 -59.46 -22.74
N LEU A 895 18.41 -59.56 -21.56
CA LEU A 895 19.34 -58.55 -21.06
C LEU A 895 20.69 -58.57 -21.80
N ARG A 896 21.27 -59.75 -22.10
CA ARG A 896 22.49 -59.86 -22.92
C ARG A 896 22.26 -59.37 -24.35
N THR A 897 21.15 -59.75 -24.98
CA THR A 897 20.73 -59.24 -26.29
C THR A 897 20.60 -57.72 -26.27
N PHE A 898 19.98 -57.15 -25.23
CA PHE A 898 19.90 -55.70 -25.08
C PHE A 898 21.28 -55.05 -24.93
N LEU A 899 22.08 -55.45 -23.93
CA LEU A 899 23.35 -54.80 -23.60
C LEU A 899 24.43 -54.95 -24.67
N LEU A 900 24.48 -56.07 -25.39
CA LEU A 900 25.56 -56.39 -26.34
C LEU A 900 25.21 -56.10 -27.80
N ILE A 901 23.93 -56.16 -28.18
CA ILE A 901 23.50 -55.99 -29.59
C ILE A 901 22.73 -54.66 -29.74
N ILE A 902 21.66 -54.47 -28.99
CA ILE A 902 20.73 -53.35 -29.18
C ILE A 902 21.35 -52.03 -28.67
N LEU A 903 21.78 -51.99 -27.42
CA LEU A 903 22.23 -50.79 -26.72
C LEU A 903 23.41 -50.08 -27.44
N PRO A 904 24.46 -50.76 -27.95
CA PRO A 904 25.54 -50.08 -28.66
C PRO A 904 25.08 -49.38 -29.95
N GLN A 905 24.14 -50.00 -30.68
CA GLN A 905 23.54 -49.41 -31.88
C GLN A 905 22.57 -48.28 -31.53
N THR A 906 21.76 -48.44 -30.47
CA THR A 906 20.87 -47.40 -29.95
C THR A 906 21.69 -46.16 -29.58
N ILE A 907 22.76 -46.32 -28.79
CA ILE A 907 23.66 -45.23 -28.37
C ILE A 907 24.16 -44.43 -29.58
N GLN A 908 24.63 -45.09 -30.64
CA GLN A 908 25.10 -44.41 -31.84
C GLN A 908 23.99 -43.61 -32.55
N ARG A 909 22.76 -44.15 -32.60
CA ARG A 909 21.61 -43.47 -33.26
C ARG A 909 21.09 -42.28 -32.45
N ILE A 910 21.09 -42.37 -31.12
CA ILE A 910 20.58 -41.31 -30.26
C ILE A 910 21.60 -40.20 -29.99
N LEU A 911 22.89 -40.48 -30.09
CA LEU A 911 23.95 -39.54 -29.68
C LEU A 911 23.81 -38.16 -30.35
N PRO A 912 23.51 -38.01 -31.66
CA PRO A 912 23.30 -36.70 -32.26
C PRO A 912 22.14 -35.90 -31.64
N VAL A 913 21.03 -36.57 -31.30
CA VAL A 913 19.85 -35.93 -30.69
C VAL A 913 20.14 -35.59 -29.22
N TYR A 914 20.77 -36.51 -28.49
CA TYR A 914 21.18 -36.31 -27.10
C TYR A 914 22.18 -35.14 -26.95
N LYS A 915 23.10 -34.96 -27.91
CA LYS A 915 23.99 -33.78 -27.95
C LYS A 915 23.20 -32.47 -28.04
N GLY A 916 22.19 -32.42 -28.90
CA GLY A 916 21.32 -31.25 -29.05
C GLY A 916 20.55 -30.94 -27.76
N GLU A 917 20.01 -31.97 -27.12
CA GLU A 917 19.29 -31.83 -25.85
C GLU A 917 20.22 -31.37 -24.71
N PHE A 918 21.46 -31.89 -24.64
CA PHE A 918 22.42 -31.44 -23.64
C PHE A 918 22.89 -30.00 -23.89
N LEU A 919 23.01 -29.57 -25.15
CA LEU A 919 23.25 -28.18 -25.50
C LEU A 919 22.07 -27.26 -25.10
N SER A 920 20.84 -27.76 -25.22
CA SER A 920 19.63 -27.09 -24.73
C SER A 920 19.69 -26.92 -23.21
N LEU A 921 20.03 -27.98 -22.47
CA LEU A 921 20.18 -27.96 -21.01
C LEU A 921 21.17 -26.89 -20.52
N VAL A 922 22.34 -26.77 -21.15
CA VAL A 922 23.32 -25.71 -20.81
C VAL A 922 22.70 -24.31 -20.97
N LYS A 923 21.95 -24.07 -22.05
CA LYS A 923 21.26 -22.80 -22.27
C LYS A 923 20.10 -22.58 -21.30
N MET A 924 19.37 -23.62 -20.93
CA MET A 924 18.30 -23.56 -19.93
C MET A 924 18.82 -23.18 -18.53
N THR A 925 20.11 -23.30 -18.23
CA THR A 925 20.65 -22.76 -16.96
C THR A 925 20.48 -21.23 -16.84
N SER A 926 20.37 -20.49 -17.95
CA SER A 926 20.20 -19.02 -17.94
C SER A 926 18.98 -18.50 -17.17
N ILE A 927 18.03 -19.36 -16.81
CA ILE A 927 16.83 -19.01 -16.05
C ILE A 927 16.91 -19.36 -14.55
N VAL A 928 18.07 -19.73 -14.00
CA VAL A 928 18.16 -20.04 -12.55
C VAL A 928 18.18 -18.81 -11.64
N GLY A 929 18.42 -17.60 -12.17
CA GLY A 929 18.32 -16.35 -11.40
C GLY A 929 16.96 -16.15 -10.71
N TYR A 930 15.88 -16.72 -11.25
CA TYR A 930 14.53 -16.70 -10.66
C TYR A 930 14.41 -17.44 -9.32
N ILE A 931 15.40 -18.25 -8.95
CA ILE A 931 15.50 -18.95 -7.66
C ILE A 931 16.78 -18.58 -6.88
N ALA A 932 17.26 -17.35 -7.07
CA ALA A 932 18.43 -16.78 -6.39
C ALA A 932 19.76 -17.54 -6.62
N VAL A 933 19.94 -18.12 -7.81
CA VAL A 933 21.20 -18.75 -8.22
C VAL A 933 21.99 -17.82 -9.14
N GLU A 934 23.20 -17.47 -8.74
CA GLU A 934 24.16 -16.72 -9.54
C GLU A 934 24.83 -17.62 -10.60
N ASP A 935 24.22 -17.71 -11.77
CA ASP A 935 24.82 -18.33 -12.95
C ASP A 935 25.53 -17.29 -13.85
N LEU A 936 26.00 -17.72 -15.02
CA LEU A 936 26.66 -16.83 -15.98
C LEU A 936 25.74 -15.69 -16.47
N THR A 937 24.43 -15.93 -16.63
CA THR A 937 23.47 -14.87 -17.00
C THR A 937 23.35 -13.84 -15.87
N LYS A 938 23.06 -14.29 -14.64
CA LYS A 938 22.89 -13.40 -13.48
C LYS A 938 24.18 -12.63 -13.17
N ALA A 939 25.36 -13.24 -13.35
CA ALA A 939 26.65 -12.54 -13.25
C ALA A 939 26.79 -11.38 -14.25
N GLY A 940 26.27 -11.53 -15.47
CA GLY A 940 26.22 -10.46 -16.47
C GLY A 940 25.25 -9.34 -16.10
N ASP A 941 24.06 -9.68 -15.61
CA ASP A 941 23.08 -8.70 -15.12
C ASP A 941 23.60 -7.90 -13.91
N ILE A 942 24.28 -8.56 -12.98
CA ILE A 942 24.93 -7.88 -11.84
C ILE A 942 26.03 -6.91 -12.31
N ILE A 943 26.81 -7.25 -13.35
CA ILE A 943 27.82 -6.33 -13.91
C ILE A 943 27.12 -5.13 -14.58
N ARG A 944 26.12 -5.41 -15.43
CA ARG A 944 25.29 -4.44 -16.16
C ARG A 944 24.62 -3.41 -15.25
N SER A 945 24.16 -3.85 -14.08
CA SER A 945 23.67 -2.96 -13.03
C SER A 945 24.75 -1.99 -12.55
N ARG A 946 25.91 -2.51 -12.11
CA ARG A 946 26.99 -1.71 -11.51
C ARG A 946 27.66 -0.74 -12.48
N THR A 947 27.67 -1.04 -13.78
CA THR A 947 28.29 -0.18 -14.79
C THR A 947 27.31 0.75 -15.48
N PHE A 948 26.00 0.48 -15.36
CA PHE A 948 24.96 1.02 -16.25
C PHE A 948 25.22 0.77 -17.76
N ASP A 949 26.20 -0.08 -18.09
CA ASP A 949 26.52 -0.52 -19.45
C ASP A 949 25.73 -1.79 -19.75
N ALA A 950 24.73 -1.67 -20.61
CA ALA A 950 23.90 -2.80 -21.02
C ALA A 950 24.46 -3.58 -22.21
N PHE A 951 25.33 -3.00 -23.02
CA PHE A 951 25.75 -3.63 -24.28
C PHE A 951 26.91 -4.60 -24.04
N PHE A 952 27.96 -4.16 -23.35
CA PHE A 952 29.16 -4.99 -23.19
C PHE A 952 28.88 -6.27 -22.39
N PRO A 953 28.18 -6.26 -21.23
CA PRO A 953 27.92 -7.48 -20.46
C PRO A 953 27.04 -8.48 -21.20
N LEU A 954 26.03 -8.02 -21.95
CA LEU A 954 25.16 -8.91 -22.73
C LEU A 954 25.92 -9.60 -23.87
N ILE A 955 26.76 -8.85 -24.61
CA ILE A 955 27.61 -9.41 -25.67
C ILE A 955 28.62 -10.40 -25.07
N MET A 956 29.24 -10.04 -23.95
CA MET A 956 30.17 -10.90 -23.21
C MET A 956 29.52 -12.21 -22.76
N VAL A 957 28.33 -12.17 -22.14
CA VAL A 957 27.57 -13.36 -21.74
C VAL A 957 27.21 -14.21 -22.96
N ALA A 958 26.76 -13.61 -24.06
CA ALA A 958 26.46 -14.33 -25.29
C ALA A 958 27.70 -15.04 -25.88
N ILE A 959 28.86 -14.38 -25.91
CA ILE A 959 30.14 -14.95 -26.35
C ILE A 959 30.57 -16.11 -25.43
N LEU A 960 30.40 -15.97 -24.11
CA LEU A 960 30.76 -17.00 -23.15
C LEU A 960 29.84 -18.23 -23.25
N TYR A 961 28.52 -18.07 -23.32
CA TYR A 961 27.60 -19.18 -23.60
C TYR A 961 27.87 -19.84 -24.94
N PHE A 962 28.20 -19.07 -25.98
CA PHE A 962 28.63 -19.61 -27.27
C PHE A 962 29.92 -20.42 -27.14
N SER A 963 30.92 -19.92 -26.42
CA SER A 963 32.21 -20.61 -26.20
C SER A 963 32.03 -21.92 -25.44
N ILE A 964 31.24 -21.94 -24.36
CA ILE A 964 30.91 -23.17 -23.63
C ILE A 964 30.18 -24.15 -24.56
N SER A 965 29.15 -23.69 -25.28
CA SER A 965 28.36 -24.50 -26.21
C SER A 965 29.23 -25.11 -27.32
N TRP A 966 30.17 -24.31 -27.86
CA TRP A 966 31.08 -24.74 -28.91
C TRP A 966 32.12 -25.74 -28.39
N LEU A 967 32.74 -25.49 -27.23
CA LEU A 967 33.65 -26.43 -26.57
C LEU A 967 32.95 -27.76 -26.24
N LEU A 968 31.70 -27.70 -25.77
CA LEU A 968 30.85 -28.87 -25.55
C LEU A 968 30.65 -29.66 -26.85
N LEU A 969 30.26 -28.97 -27.93
CA LEU A 969 30.06 -29.57 -29.24
C LEU A 969 31.33 -30.26 -29.76
N GLN A 970 32.49 -29.61 -29.64
CA GLN A 970 33.78 -30.19 -30.04
C GLN A 970 34.14 -31.42 -29.20
N SER A 971 33.99 -31.34 -27.87
CA SER A 971 34.28 -32.49 -26.98
C SER A 971 33.38 -33.70 -27.29
N MET A 972 32.10 -33.47 -27.58
CA MET A 972 31.17 -34.53 -27.95
C MET A 972 31.35 -35.04 -29.40
N ALA A 973 31.81 -34.20 -30.33
CA ALA A 973 32.22 -34.63 -31.67
C ALA A 973 33.51 -35.47 -31.63
N TYR A 974 34.47 -35.12 -30.77
CA TYR A 974 35.66 -35.93 -30.51
C TYR A 974 35.31 -37.30 -29.91
N LEU A 975 34.42 -37.34 -28.91
CA LEU A 975 33.91 -38.59 -28.33
C LEU A 975 33.24 -39.46 -29.38
N GLU A 976 32.32 -38.90 -30.18
CA GLU A 976 31.65 -39.59 -31.29
C GLU A 976 32.65 -40.22 -32.27
N ARG A 977 33.60 -39.43 -32.80
CA ARG A 977 34.66 -39.92 -33.71
C ARG A 977 35.53 -41.01 -33.08
N ARG A 978 35.72 -41.01 -31.76
CA ARG A 978 36.46 -42.05 -31.03
C ARG A 978 35.64 -43.32 -30.79
N THR A 979 34.31 -43.21 -30.76
CA THR A 979 33.37 -44.33 -30.58
C THR A 979 32.86 -44.95 -31.88
N ASP A 980 32.84 -44.21 -33.00
CA ASP A 980 32.34 -44.68 -34.29
C ASP A 980 33.27 -45.78 -34.89
N PRO A 981 32.75 -47.01 -35.13
CA PRO A 981 33.50 -48.09 -35.77
C PRO A 981 33.98 -47.74 -37.19
N LYS A 982 33.27 -46.87 -37.93
CA LYS A 982 33.67 -46.44 -39.28
C LYS A 982 34.94 -45.58 -39.23
N PHE A 983 35.01 -44.61 -38.32
CA PHE A 983 36.22 -43.81 -38.11
C PHE A 983 37.42 -44.62 -37.62
N LYS A 984 37.19 -45.63 -36.76
CA LYS A 984 38.26 -46.56 -36.37
C LYS A 984 38.82 -47.36 -37.56
N ARG A 985 37.95 -47.87 -38.45
CA ARG A 985 38.41 -48.59 -39.67
C ARG A 985 39.31 -47.75 -40.56
N ILE A 986 39.00 -46.45 -40.75
CA ILE A 986 39.83 -45.54 -41.56
C ILE A 986 41.23 -45.38 -40.93
N LYS A 987 41.32 -45.30 -39.60
CA LYS A 987 42.59 -45.18 -38.86
C LYS A 987 43.36 -46.49 -38.64
N THR A 988 42.89 -47.60 -39.20
CA THR A 988 43.59 -48.90 -39.22
C THR A 988 43.79 -49.40 -40.67
N ALA A 989 43.43 -48.57 -41.66
CA ALA A 989 43.64 -48.79 -43.09
C ALA A 989 44.65 -47.77 -43.68
N VAL A 990 45.28 -46.98 -42.80
CA VAL A 990 46.45 -46.11 -42.98
C VAL A 990 47.38 -46.42 -41.82
#